data_AF-A0A7K4XTF1-F1
#
_entry.id   AF-A0A7K4XTF1-F1
#
_cell.length_a   1.000
_cell.length_b   1.000
_cell.length_c   1.000
_cell.angle_alpha   90.00
_cell.angle_beta   90.00
_cell.angle_gamma   90.00
#
_symmetry.space_group_name_H-M   'P 1'
#
loop_
_entity.id
_entity.type
_entity.pdbx_description
1 polymer ?
#
loop_
_entity_poly.entity_id
_entity_poly.type
_entity_poly.pdbx_seq_one_letter_code
_entity_poly.pdbx_strand_id
1 'polypeptide(L)'
;MSTGRVRTKKKACSSDHSPDSLPVRSSGRQVKKKAAEAADDDDEASEKKYRKCEKAGCTATCPVCFASAAERCAKNGYTSRWYHLSCGEHFCNECFDHYYRSHKDGYEKYTAWKRIWTSNGKSEPSPKAFMADQQLPYWVQCTKPECGKWRQLTKEIQLTPQIAKTYRCGMKLNNSTKTEGSDQCSMPEDLRVAEVSDHWWYSMLILPPLLKDSVAAPFLAAYYPDCVGMSPSCTSTNRLPGESNLVKLEHLKSVPNVTVAGMNKYFQPFYQPNECGKALCVRPDVMELDELYEFPEYSRDPTMYLALRNLILALWYTNCKEALTPQKCIHHIIVRGLVRIRCVQEMERILYFMTRKGLINTGILSVSPDQYLLPKEYHNKSVIIIGAGAAGLAAARQLHNFGIKVIVLEAKDRIGGRVWDDKTFTGVTVGRGAQIVNGCVNNPMALMCEQLGIKMHKLGEKCDLIQEGGRITDPTIDKRMDFHFNAILDVVSEWRKDKTQHQDVPLGEKIQEIYKAFIQESGIQFSELEEKVLQFHLSNLEYACGSNLSQVSARSWDHNEFFAQFAGDHTLLTVGYSTVIDKLAEGLDIRLNFPVQSIDYSGEEVQVTTADGTVWTTQKVLVTVPLALLQKNAIQFNPPLSEKKIKAINSLGAGVIEKVS
;
A
#
# COMPACT_ATOMS: atom_id res chain seq x y z
N MET A 1 0.94 -31.20 -63.72
CA MET A 1 0.53 -29.99 -64.49
C MET A 1 1.25 -28.76 -63.92
N SER A 2 1.26 -27.64 -64.65
CA SER A 2 1.76 -26.27 -64.30
C SER A 2 2.51 -26.07 -62.98
N THR A 3 3.82 -25.77 -62.98
CA THR A 3 4.43 -24.40 -63.10
C THR A 3 4.00 -23.39 -62.01
N GLY A 4 4.88 -22.54 -61.45
CA GLY A 4 6.35 -22.53 -61.46
C GLY A 4 7.00 -21.13 -61.41
N ARG A 5 7.86 -20.87 -60.40
CA ARG A 5 9.13 -20.08 -60.41
C ARG A 5 9.64 -19.96 -58.94
N VAL A 6 10.83 -20.41 -58.51
CA VAL A 6 12.25 -20.20 -58.94
C VAL A 6 12.77 -18.83 -58.44
N ARG A 7 13.53 -18.74 -57.33
CA ARG A 7 15.02 -18.94 -57.14
C ARG A 7 15.86 -17.73 -57.66
N THR A 8 17.09 -17.39 -57.22
CA THR A 8 18.09 -17.94 -56.25
C THR A 8 19.17 -16.90 -55.87
N LYS A 9 19.95 -17.14 -54.81
CA LYS A 9 21.31 -16.56 -54.61
C LYS A 9 22.37 -17.33 -55.44
N LYS A 10 23.46 -16.68 -55.90
CA LYS A 10 24.85 -17.21 -55.85
C LYS A 10 25.94 -16.17 -56.18
N LYS A 11 27.21 -16.53 -55.89
CA LYS A 11 28.47 -15.76 -56.12
C LYS A 11 29.25 -16.30 -57.33
N ALA A 12 30.19 -15.50 -57.85
CA ALA A 12 31.44 -15.92 -58.52
C ALA A 12 32.53 -14.84 -58.34
N CYS A 13 33.81 -15.10 -58.69
CA CYS A 13 34.98 -14.27 -58.35
C CYS A 13 36.02 -14.14 -59.47
N SER A 14 36.80 -13.05 -59.46
CA SER A 14 38.16 -12.85 -60.03
C SER A 14 38.66 -11.45 -59.58
N SER A 15 39.75 -11.21 -58.83
CA SER A 15 41.17 -11.58 -58.98
C SER A 15 41.89 -10.67 -60.00
N ASP A 16 42.91 -9.83 -59.68
CA ASP A 16 43.63 -9.57 -58.40
C ASP A 16 43.87 -8.03 -58.17
N HIS A 17 45.03 -7.38 -57.94
CA HIS A 17 46.46 -7.77 -57.84
C HIS A 17 47.34 -6.74 -57.05
N SER A 18 47.81 -7.10 -55.84
CA SER A 18 49.04 -6.59 -55.14
C SER A 18 49.13 -5.13 -54.57
N PRO A 19 50.07 -4.81 -53.64
CA PRO A 19 49.79 -3.92 -52.49
C PRO A 19 50.75 -2.72 -52.26
N ASP A 20 50.47 -1.85 -51.26
CA ASP A 20 51.30 -1.72 -50.03
C ASP A 20 50.87 -0.62 -49.01
N SER A 21 51.42 -0.71 -47.78
CA SER A 21 51.48 0.30 -46.69
C SER A 21 50.22 0.64 -45.84
N LEU A 22 50.24 0.10 -44.62
CA LEU A 22 49.67 0.69 -43.37
C LEU A 22 50.87 1.28 -42.55
N PRO A 23 50.74 2.04 -41.42
CA PRO A 23 49.60 2.08 -40.48
C PRO A 23 49.24 3.40 -39.73
N VAL A 24 47.98 3.47 -39.27
CA VAL A 24 47.49 3.81 -37.89
C VAL A 24 48.14 4.94 -37.03
N ARG A 25 47.28 5.89 -36.57
CA ARG A 25 47.39 6.85 -35.42
C ARG A 25 48.46 7.96 -35.52
N SER A 26 48.11 9.22 -35.24
CA SER A 26 48.02 9.73 -33.85
C SER A 26 47.39 11.15 -33.74
N SER A 27 47.40 11.75 -32.55
CA SER A 27 46.68 12.98 -32.16
C SER A 27 47.35 14.30 -32.56
N GLY A 28 46.59 15.28 -33.05
CA GLY A 28 47.04 16.65 -33.31
C GLY A 28 46.18 17.72 -32.62
N ARG A 29 46.75 18.45 -31.66
CA ARG A 29 46.09 19.54 -30.90
C ARG A 29 46.31 20.87 -31.61
N GLN A 30 45.27 21.47 -32.22
CA GLN A 30 45.39 22.81 -32.82
C GLN A 30 44.71 23.90 -31.99
N VAL A 31 45.49 24.91 -31.63
CA VAL A 31 45.03 26.20 -31.12
C VAL A 31 44.94 27.18 -32.30
N LYS A 32 43.84 27.90 -32.44
CA LYS A 32 43.75 29.11 -33.29
C LYS A 32 43.35 30.31 -32.44
N LYS A 33 44.04 31.44 -32.65
CA LYS A 33 43.88 32.68 -31.88
C LYS A 33 44.13 33.89 -32.79
N LYS A 34 43.04 34.45 -33.34
CA LYS A 34 42.89 35.79 -33.95
C LYS A 34 41.44 35.88 -34.49
N ALA A 35 40.82 37.05 -34.64
CA ALA A 35 41.25 38.40 -34.26
C ALA A 35 40.18 39.06 -33.37
N ALA A 36 40.46 40.27 -32.89
CA ALA A 36 39.43 41.14 -32.31
C ALA A 36 38.96 42.12 -33.39
N GLU A 37 37.65 42.24 -33.54
CA GLU A 37 36.99 43.38 -34.18
C GLU A 37 36.12 44.01 -33.10
N ALA A 38 36.28 45.31 -32.88
CA ALA A 38 35.45 46.08 -31.97
C ALA A 38 34.26 46.62 -32.77
N ALA A 39 33.06 46.39 -32.25
CA ALA A 39 31.85 47.10 -32.66
C ALA A 39 31.34 47.81 -31.41
N ASP A 40 31.49 49.14 -31.39
CA ASP A 40 30.93 49.99 -30.36
C ASP A 40 29.44 50.22 -30.65
N ASP A 41 28.58 49.35 -30.11
CA ASP A 41 27.16 49.67 -29.87
C ASP A 41 27.04 50.18 -28.43
N ASP A 42 27.41 51.44 -28.22
CA ASP A 42 27.33 52.12 -26.93
C ASP A 42 25.94 52.79 -26.77
N ASP A 43 24.92 51.98 -26.46
CA ASP A 43 23.62 52.52 -25.99
C ASP A 43 22.86 51.56 -25.05
N GLU A 44 22.01 52.14 -24.21
CA GLU A 44 21.29 51.50 -23.09
C GLU A 44 22.13 50.57 -22.18
N ALA A 45 23.02 51.17 -21.40
CA ALA A 45 23.49 50.62 -20.12
C ALA A 45 22.36 50.55 -19.05
N SER A 46 21.22 49.93 -19.39
CA SER A 46 20.08 49.73 -18.50
C SER A 46 20.44 48.79 -17.34
N GLU A 47 20.18 49.25 -16.11
CA GLU A 47 20.62 48.57 -14.88
C GLU A 47 20.00 47.18 -14.72
N LYS A 48 20.72 46.13 -15.14
CA LYS A 48 20.41 44.73 -14.80
C LYS A 48 20.81 44.42 -13.34
N LYS A 49 20.25 45.21 -12.40
CA LYS A 49 20.41 45.15 -10.93
C LYS A 49 20.11 43.77 -10.34
N TYR A 50 19.34 42.95 -11.05
CA TYR A 50 18.94 41.60 -10.64
C TYR A 50 19.35 40.57 -11.69
N ARG A 51 20.15 39.58 -11.28
CA ARG A 51 20.46 38.40 -12.09
C ARG A 51 19.28 37.43 -12.02
N LYS A 52 18.83 36.91 -13.16
CA LYS A 52 17.74 35.90 -13.22
C LYS A 52 18.17 34.54 -12.66
N CYS A 53 17.20 33.70 -12.35
CA CYS A 53 17.39 32.31 -11.92
C CYS A 53 18.12 31.45 -12.97
N GLU A 54 18.83 30.40 -12.52
CA GLU A 54 19.49 29.41 -13.41
C GLU A 54 18.52 28.47 -14.15
N LYS A 55 17.29 28.31 -13.64
CA LYS A 55 16.32 27.32 -14.12
C LYS A 55 15.43 27.94 -15.21
N ALA A 56 15.50 27.39 -16.42
CA ALA A 56 14.57 27.72 -17.49
C ALA A 56 13.12 27.46 -17.06
N GLY A 57 12.21 28.38 -17.39
CA GLY A 57 10.80 28.34 -16.96
C GLY A 57 10.52 28.82 -15.54
N CYS A 58 11.52 29.25 -14.76
CA CYS A 58 11.29 29.75 -13.40
C CYS A 58 10.59 31.12 -13.40
N THR A 59 9.49 31.21 -12.65
CA THR A 59 8.65 32.42 -12.47
C THR A 59 9.33 33.52 -11.64
N ALA A 60 10.37 33.21 -10.88
CA ALA A 60 11.01 34.13 -9.93
C ALA A 60 11.72 35.31 -10.62
N THR A 61 11.01 36.45 -10.72
CA THR A 61 11.52 37.72 -11.26
C THR A 61 12.56 38.37 -10.35
N CYS A 62 12.39 38.26 -9.02
CA CYS A 62 13.33 38.73 -8.01
C CYS A 62 13.68 37.60 -7.02
N PRO A 63 14.72 36.78 -7.30
CA PRO A 63 15.14 35.72 -6.39
C PRO A 63 15.73 36.28 -5.09
N VAL A 64 15.43 35.63 -3.96
CA VAL A 64 15.92 36.01 -2.62
C VAL A 64 16.55 34.79 -1.95
N CYS A 65 17.70 35.00 -1.29
CA CYS A 65 18.47 33.95 -0.62
C CYS A 65 17.87 33.56 0.74
N PHE A 66 17.14 32.45 0.79
CA PHE A 66 16.62 31.92 2.07
C PHE A 66 17.74 31.54 3.04
N ALA A 67 18.91 31.13 2.52
CA ALA A 67 19.94 30.48 3.32
C ALA A 67 20.63 31.45 4.28
N SER A 68 20.97 32.67 3.82
CA SER A 68 21.64 33.74 4.58
C SER A 68 22.61 33.20 5.64
N ALA A 69 23.62 32.47 5.15
CA ALA A 69 24.61 31.75 5.95
C ALA A 69 26.02 32.36 5.84
N ALA A 70 26.40 32.82 4.65
CA ALA A 70 27.60 33.63 4.47
C ALA A 70 27.37 35.07 4.95
N GLU A 71 28.37 35.69 5.57
CA GLU A 71 28.37 37.13 5.87
C GLU A 71 28.09 37.97 4.60
N ARG A 72 28.71 37.57 3.49
CA ARG A 72 28.56 38.18 2.15
C ARG A 72 27.34 37.63 1.39
N CYS A 73 26.27 37.25 2.09
CA CYS A 73 25.02 36.85 1.43
C CYS A 73 24.47 37.99 0.58
N ALA A 74 24.20 37.72 -0.71
CA ALA A 74 23.59 38.69 -1.63
C ALA A 74 22.18 39.16 -1.22
N LYS A 75 21.50 38.47 -0.30
CA LYS A 75 20.11 38.72 0.16
C LYS A 75 19.12 38.72 -1.01
N ASN A 76 18.81 39.88 -1.58
CA ASN A 76 17.95 40.11 -2.75
C ASN A 76 18.66 40.87 -3.89
N GLY A 77 19.96 41.15 -3.74
CA GLY A 77 20.79 41.85 -4.74
C GLY A 77 21.50 40.90 -5.71
N TYR A 78 22.58 41.39 -6.31
CA TYR A 78 23.36 40.63 -7.29
C TYR A 78 24.19 39.49 -6.65
N THR A 79 24.25 38.35 -7.34
CA THR A 79 25.15 37.22 -7.07
C THR A 79 25.64 36.65 -8.40
N SER A 80 26.77 35.93 -8.40
CA SER A 80 27.29 35.27 -9.62
C SER A 80 26.40 34.11 -10.10
N ARG A 81 25.58 33.50 -9.23
CA ARG A 81 24.61 32.46 -9.59
C ARG A 81 23.49 32.32 -8.55
N TRP A 82 22.25 32.28 -9.01
CA TRP A 82 21.11 31.86 -8.22
C TRP A 82 20.87 30.36 -8.36
N TYR A 83 21.07 29.63 -7.28
CA TYR A 83 20.81 28.20 -7.20
C TYR A 83 19.35 27.95 -6.84
N HIS A 84 18.63 27.22 -7.69
CA HIS A 84 17.19 26.98 -7.59
C HIS A 84 16.86 25.69 -6.83
N LEU A 85 15.88 25.70 -5.92
CA LEU A 85 15.27 24.51 -5.32
C LEU A 85 13.80 24.35 -5.75
N SER A 86 13.03 25.44 -5.65
CA SER A 86 11.64 25.58 -6.11
C SER A 86 11.44 27.02 -6.60
N CYS A 87 10.31 27.35 -7.25
CA CYS A 87 10.08 28.72 -7.73
C CYS A 87 10.04 29.78 -6.61
N GLY A 88 9.65 29.42 -5.39
CA GLY A 88 9.70 30.33 -4.25
C GLY A 88 11.05 30.35 -3.49
N GLU A 89 12.02 29.50 -3.85
CA GLU A 89 13.16 29.16 -2.98
C GLU A 89 14.49 29.06 -3.73
N HIS A 90 15.34 30.06 -3.49
CA HIS A 90 16.65 30.22 -4.12
C HIS A 90 17.74 30.50 -3.09
N PHE A 91 18.99 30.16 -3.41
CA PHE A 91 20.15 30.61 -2.63
C PHE A 91 21.27 31.15 -3.53
N CYS A 92 22.00 32.13 -3.02
CA CYS A 92 23.04 32.83 -3.76
C CYS A 92 24.37 32.05 -3.75
N ASN A 93 25.25 32.35 -4.71
CA ASN A 93 26.54 31.66 -4.85
C ASN A 93 27.43 31.81 -3.61
N GLU A 94 27.33 32.92 -2.89
CA GLU A 94 28.14 33.17 -1.70
C GLU A 94 27.71 32.25 -0.53
N CYS A 95 26.41 31.90 -0.46
CA CYS A 95 25.91 30.88 0.46
C CYS A 95 26.11 29.44 -0.06
N PHE A 96 26.27 29.23 -1.37
CA PHE A 96 26.74 27.96 -1.92
C PHE A 96 28.20 27.71 -1.52
N ASP A 97 29.09 28.66 -1.78
CA ASP A 97 30.52 28.53 -1.50
C ASP A 97 30.82 28.43 0.00
N HIS A 98 30.03 29.06 0.89
CA HIS A 98 30.17 28.93 2.35
C HIS A 98 30.02 27.48 2.86
N TYR A 99 29.21 26.65 2.20
CA TYR A 99 29.09 25.21 2.53
C TYR A 99 29.96 24.31 1.66
N TYR A 100 30.23 24.71 0.40
CA TYR A 100 30.90 23.87 -0.58
C TYR A 100 32.43 23.97 -0.58
N ARG A 101 33.02 25.09 -0.13
CA ARG A 101 34.48 25.30 -0.17
C ARG A 101 35.15 24.95 1.16
N SER A 102 36.22 24.18 1.09
CA SER A 102 36.99 23.69 2.24
C SER A 102 37.59 24.76 3.17
N HIS A 103 37.68 26.01 2.71
CA HIS A 103 38.19 27.15 3.49
C HIS A 103 37.07 28.05 4.05
N LYS A 104 35.86 27.53 4.18
CA LYS A 104 34.69 28.26 4.70
C LYS A 104 34.05 27.52 5.88
N ASP A 105 33.61 28.31 6.85
CA ASP A 105 33.06 27.92 8.15
C ASP A 105 31.89 26.91 8.06
N GLY A 106 31.09 26.96 7.00
CA GLY A 106 30.00 25.99 6.78
C GLY A 106 30.47 24.60 6.35
N TYR A 107 31.71 24.44 5.88
CA TYR A 107 32.20 23.20 5.27
C TYR A 107 32.23 22.01 6.24
N GLU A 108 32.55 22.23 7.51
CA GLU A 108 32.51 21.16 8.52
C GLU A 108 31.09 20.64 8.73
N LYS A 109 30.09 21.53 8.80
CA LYS A 109 28.67 21.18 8.90
C LYS A 109 28.19 20.40 7.67
N TYR A 110 28.59 20.84 6.47
CA TYR A 110 28.27 20.16 5.22
C TYR A 110 28.92 18.77 5.12
N THR A 111 30.20 18.64 5.49
CA THR A 111 30.93 17.36 5.42
C THR A 111 30.59 16.40 6.56
N ALA A 112 30.13 16.89 7.71
CA ALA A 112 29.50 16.06 8.74
C ALA A 112 28.17 15.46 8.25
N TRP A 113 27.26 16.29 7.74
CA TRP A 113 26.01 15.83 7.12
C TRP A 113 26.27 14.86 5.95
N LYS A 114 27.22 15.17 5.06
CA LYS A 114 27.54 14.34 3.90
C LYS A 114 27.99 12.94 4.29
N ARG A 115 28.75 12.77 5.38
CA ARG A 115 29.15 11.45 5.90
C ARG A 115 27.95 10.62 6.33
N ILE A 116 27.02 11.21 7.09
CA ILE A 116 25.78 10.55 7.54
C ILE A 116 24.90 10.19 6.32
N TRP A 117 24.79 11.09 5.35
CA TRP A 117 24.02 10.83 4.13
C TRP A 117 24.61 9.66 3.32
N THR A 118 25.93 9.58 3.17
CA THR A 118 26.60 8.49 2.45
C THR A 118 26.60 7.15 3.20
N SER A 119 26.47 7.13 4.54
CA SER A 119 26.29 5.87 5.29
C SER A 119 24.85 5.36 5.27
N ASN A 120 23.87 6.26 5.17
CA ASN A 120 22.47 5.94 5.42
C ASN A 120 21.58 5.95 4.17
N GLY A 121 21.91 6.76 3.15
CA GLY A 121 21.10 6.98 1.96
C GLY A 121 21.77 6.52 0.66
N LYS A 122 20.98 6.48 -0.42
CA LYS A 122 21.41 6.03 -1.77
C LYS A 122 21.62 7.18 -2.76
N SER A 123 21.00 8.33 -2.52
CA SER A 123 21.05 9.52 -3.37
C SER A 123 22.34 10.35 -3.19
N GLU A 124 22.71 11.13 -4.20
CA GLU A 124 23.92 11.95 -4.13
C GLU A 124 23.80 13.09 -3.09
N PRO A 125 24.71 13.19 -2.10
CA PRO A 125 24.74 14.27 -1.13
C PRO A 125 25.28 15.56 -1.75
N SER A 126 24.42 16.23 -2.52
CA SER A 126 24.70 17.49 -3.20
C SER A 126 24.49 18.71 -2.27
N PRO A 127 25.05 19.89 -2.61
CA PRO A 127 24.77 21.13 -1.87
C PRO A 127 23.28 21.52 -1.90
N LYS A 128 22.53 21.16 -2.96
CA LYS A 128 21.08 21.38 -3.02
C LYS A 128 20.33 20.47 -2.04
N ALA A 129 20.75 19.19 -1.94
CA ALA A 129 20.19 18.26 -0.96
C ALA A 129 20.47 18.72 0.48
N PHE A 130 21.69 19.16 0.79
CA PHE A 130 22.00 19.77 2.08
C PHE A 130 21.15 21.01 2.38
N MET A 131 21.02 21.92 1.42
CA MET A 131 20.20 23.12 1.61
C MET A 131 18.72 22.76 1.86
N ALA A 132 18.16 21.82 1.10
CA ALA A 132 16.79 21.35 1.28
C ALA A 132 16.58 20.65 2.64
N ASP A 133 17.51 19.79 3.03
CA ASP A 133 17.41 18.94 4.22
C ASP A 133 17.76 19.66 5.54
N GLN A 134 18.65 20.66 5.49
CA GLN A 134 19.28 21.24 6.68
C GLN A 134 19.15 22.77 6.81
N GLN A 135 18.94 23.53 5.73
CA GLN A 135 18.96 25.02 5.78
C GLN A 135 17.67 25.71 5.32
N LEU A 136 16.78 25.06 4.57
CA LEU A 136 15.49 25.65 4.22
C LEU A 136 14.67 25.92 5.50
N PRO A 137 14.02 27.10 5.64
CA PRO A 137 13.10 27.34 6.74
C PRO A 137 11.86 26.44 6.63
N TYR A 138 11.26 26.11 7.78
CA TYR A 138 10.00 25.36 7.81
C TYR A 138 8.80 26.27 7.52
N TRP A 139 7.74 25.68 6.96
CA TRP A 139 6.45 26.34 6.76
C TRP A 139 5.37 25.66 7.61
N VAL A 140 4.53 26.45 8.27
CA VAL A 140 3.48 25.95 9.16
C VAL A 140 2.17 26.72 8.94
N GLN A 141 1.04 26.03 9.07
CA GLN A 141 -0.29 26.60 8.87
C GLN A 141 -0.85 27.09 10.20
N CYS A 142 -1.60 28.20 10.19
CA CYS A 142 -2.23 28.74 11.38
C CYS A 142 -3.47 27.92 11.79
N THR A 143 -3.46 27.41 13.03
CA THR A 143 -4.56 26.62 13.64
C THR A 143 -5.77 27.44 14.10
N LYS A 144 -5.78 28.76 13.85
CA LYS A 144 -6.95 29.64 14.08
C LYS A 144 -7.94 29.38 12.92
N PRO A 145 -9.14 28.81 13.15
CA PRO A 145 -10.03 28.35 12.08
C PRO A 145 -10.38 29.41 11.03
N GLU A 146 -10.61 30.65 11.50
CA GLU A 146 -10.91 31.82 10.69
C GLU A 146 -9.67 32.47 10.03
N CYS A 147 -8.50 31.83 10.08
CA CYS A 147 -7.27 32.31 9.48
C CYS A 147 -6.72 31.38 8.40
N GLY A 148 -6.41 30.13 8.74
CA GLY A 148 -5.87 29.12 7.80
C GLY A 148 -4.52 29.44 7.12
N LYS A 149 -3.96 30.66 7.27
CA LYS A 149 -2.77 31.13 6.55
C LYS A 149 -1.49 30.36 6.93
N TRP A 150 -0.66 30.12 5.93
CA TRP A 150 0.70 29.62 6.06
C TRP A 150 1.70 30.72 6.44
N ARG A 151 2.69 30.33 7.23
CA ARG A 151 3.77 31.18 7.73
C ARG A 151 5.10 30.47 7.61
N GLN A 152 6.10 31.20 7.12
CA GLN A 152 7.50 30.78 7.19
C GLN A 152 8.01 30.98 8.62
N LEU A 153 8.58 29.95 9.22
CA LEU A 153 9.27 30.03 10.51
C LEU A 153 10.68 30.60 10.33
N THR A 154 11.24 31.22 11.37
CA THR A 154 12.62 31.71 11.33
C THR A 154 13.61 30.54 11.28
N LYS A 155 14.80 30.78 10.72
CA LYS A 155 15.77 29.75 10.27
C LYS A 155 16.21 28.79 11.40
N GLU A 156 16.30 29.30 12.61
CA GLU A 156 16.69 28.60 13.84
C GLU A 156 15.60 27.68 14.41
N ILE A 157 14.32 27.94 14.11
CA ILE A 157 13.20 27.15 14.61
C ILE A 157 13.16 25.79 13.90
N GLN A 158 13.13 24.71 14.68
CA GLN A 158 12.86 23.37 14.17
C GLN A 158 11.37 23.06 14.34
N LEU A 159 10.69 22.69 13.25
CA LEU A 159 9.29 22.29 13.30
C LEU A 159 9.16 20.91 13.95
N THR A 160 8.23 20.78 14.90
CA THR A 160 7.86 19.52 15.54
C THR A 160 6.35 19.29 15.41
N PRO A 161 5.85 18.06 15.60
CA PRO A 161 4.41 17.80 15.58
C PRO A 161 3.61 18.63 16.59
N GLN A 162 4.17 18.91 17.77
CA GLN A 162 3.52 19.74 18.79
C GLN A 162 3.44 21.22 18.38
N ILE A 163 4.46 21.75 17.68
CA ILE A 163 4.40 23.09 17.08
C ILE A 163 3.31 23.10 15.99
N ALA A 164 3.34 22.15 15.06
CA ALA A 164 2.36 22.06 13.98
C ALA A 164 0.91 21.99 14.51
N LYS A 165 0.69 21.28 15.63
CA LYS A 165 -0.61 21.09 16.29
C LYS A 165 -1.14 22.33 17.01
N THR A 166 -0.28 23.29 17.35
CA THR A 166 -0.66 24.44 18.20
C THR A 166 -0.37 25.81 17.59
N TYR A 167 0.32 25.86 16.44
CA TYR A 167 0.81 27.11 15.86
C TYR A 167 -0.29 28.11 15.52
N ARG A 168 -0.06 29.37 15.92
CA ARG A 168 -0.82 30.55 15.50
C ARG A 168 0.14 31.62 15.00
N CYS A 169 -0.31 32.46 14.07
CA CYS A 169 0.51 33.53 13.51
C CYS A 169 1.15 34.37 14.62
N GLY A 170 2.46 34.61 14.51
CA GLY A 170 3.22 35.41 15.49
C GLY A 170 3.64 34.68 16.78
N MET A 171 3.36 33.39 16.95
CA MET A 171 3.85 32.62 18.10
C MET A 171 5.39 32.61 18.17
N LYS A 172 5.94 33.27 19.19
CA LYS A 172 7.36 33.19 19.58
C LYS A 172 7.56 31.95 20.44
N LEU A 173 8.20 30.92 19.90
CA LEU A 173 8.27 29.59 20.53
C LEU A 173 9.22 29.46 21.75
N ASN A 174 9.93 30.54 22.10
CA ASN A 174 10.98 30.52 23.14
C ASN A 174 10.53 31.09 24.50
N ASN A 175 9.28 31.53 24.67
CA ASN A 175 8.77 32.10 25.92
C ASN A 175 7.29 31.76 26.16
N SER A 176 6.89 31.70 27.43
CA SER A 176 5.52 31.39 27.84
C SER A 176 4.54 32.54 27.54
N THR A 177 3.54 32.24 26.70
CA THR A 177 2.20 32.86 26.65
C THR A 177 2.10 34.34 27.05
N LYS A 178 2.70 35.23 26.24
CA LYS A 178 2.29 36.63 26.12
C LYS A 178 2.06 37.00 24.65
N THR A 179 0.80 37.10 24.26
CA THR A 179 0.36 37.63 22.96
C THR A 179 0.37 39.15 22.98
N GLU A 180 1.56 39.74 22.85
CA GLU A 180 1.75 41.19 22.77
C GLU A 180 1.67 41.69 21.31
N GLY A 181 0.74 42.63 21.06
CA GLY A 181 0.77 43.56 19.92
C GLY A 181 0.33 43.02 18.55
N SER A 182 -0.76 43.58 18.01
CA SER A 182 -1.34 43.38 16.66
C SER A 182 -1.90 41.99 16.33
N ASP A 183 -2.98 41.92 15.52
CA ASP A 183 -3.48 40.65 15.00
C ASP A 183 -2.59 40.14 13.85
N GLN A 184 -1.67 39.25 14.19
CA GLN A 184 -0.74 38.61 13.25
C GLN A 184 -1.45 37.72 12.20
N CYS A 185 -2.74 37.45 12.37
CA CYS A 185 -3.58 36.76 11.37
C CYS A 185 -4.08 37.71 10.27
N SER A 186 -4.23 39.01 10.54
CA SER A 186 -4.60 40.02 9.55
C SER A 186 -3.56 40.15 8.44
N MET A 187 -2.27 40.13 8.80
CA MET A 187 -1.12 40.23 7.88
C MET A 187 -1.30 39.35 6.63
N PRO A 188 -0.98 39.84 5.42
CA PRO A 188 -1.08 39.07 4.18
C PRO A 188 -0.38 37.71 4.27
N GLU A 189 -0.85 36.74 3.48
CA GLU A 189 -0.10 35.51 3.24
C GLU A 189 1.09 35.81 2.31
N ASP A 190 2.15 34.99 2.38
CA ASP A 190 3.26 35.11 1.44
C ASP A 190 2.81 34.63 0.06
N LEU A 191 2.96 35.46 -0.97
CA LEU A 191 2.44 35.18 -2.32
C LEU A 191 2.94 33.85 -2.90
N ARG A 192 4.13 33.39 -2.46
CA ARG A 192 4.72 32.11 -2.87
C ARG A 192 3.90 30.89 -2.42
N VAL A 193 3.01 31.04 -1.44
CA VAL A 193 2.10 29.97 -0.97
C VAL A 193 1.07 29.63 -2.03
N ALA A 194 0.53 30.63 -2.75
CA ALA A 194 -0.44 30.42 -3.81
C ALA A 194 0.17 29.58 -4.95
N GLU A 195 1.39 29.92 -5.38
CA GLU A 195 2.13 29.20 -6.44
C GLU A 195 2.28 27.70 -6.16
N VAL A 196 2.33 27.24 -4.91
CA VAL A 196 2.51 25.81 -4.58
C VAL A 196 1.35 24.94 -5.05
N SER A 197 0.17 25.53 -5.20
CA SER A 197 -1.05 24.82 -5.59
C SER A 197 -1.13 24.55 -7.09
N ASP A 198 -0.31 25.22 -7.91
CA ASP A 198 -0.32 25.06 -9.36
C ASP A 198 0.30 23.72 -9.77
N HIS A 199 -0.36 22.99 -10.69
CA HIS A 199 0.13 21.69 -11.18
C HIS A 199 1.57 21.72 -11.73
N TRP A 200 1.99 22.85 -12.32
CA TRP A 200 3.35 22.99 -12.87
C TRP A 200 4.42 23.14 -11.77
N TRP A 201 4.07 23.59 -10.56
CA TRP A 201 5.03 23.92 -9.49
C TRP A 201 5.87 22.72 -9.05
N TYR A 202 5.24 21.55 -8.86
CA TYR A 202 5.94 20.31 -8.49
C TYR A 202 6.93 19.86 -9.58
N SER A 203 6.63 20.11 -10.87
CA SER A 203 7.53 19.76 -11.98
C SER A 203 8.80 20.63 -12.06
N MET A 204 8.79 21.79 -11.40
CA MET A 204 9.94 22.71 -11.34
C MET A 204 10.91 22.40 -10.20
N LEU A 205 10.40 21.76 -9.15
CA LEU A 205 11.11 21.33 -7.94
C LEU A 205 12.30 20.40 -8.29
N ILE A 206 13.45 20.62 -7.65
CA ILE A 206 14.72 19.97 -8.05
C ILE A 206 15.02 18.64 -7.34
N LEU A 207 14.51 18.43 -6.13
CA LEU A 207 14.74 17.21 -5.33
C LEU A 207 13.45 16.87 -4.57
N PRO A 208 12.92 15.63 -4.67
CA PRO A 208 11.66 15.29 -4.01
C PRO A 208 11.71 15.47 -2.48
N PRO A 209 10.56 15.72 -1.83
CA PRO A 209 10.51 15.88 -0.39
C PRO A 209 10.90 14.58 0.33
N LEU A 210 11.76 14.72 1.32
CA LEU A 210 12.17 13.62 2.21
C LEU A 210 11.72 13.95 3.63
N LEU A 211 10.77 13.19 4.16
CA LEU A 211 10.17 13.42 5.47
C LEU A 211 11.16 13.11 6.59
N LYS A 212 11.13 13.93 7.64
CA LYS A 212 11.89 13.74 8.87
C LYS A 212 11.02 13.07 9.92
N ASP A 213 11.63 12.21 10.74
CA ASP A 213 11.02 11.59 11.92
C ASP A 213 9.64 10.94 11.64
N SER A 214 9.50 10.37 10.43
CA SER A 214 8.27 9.71 9.98
C SER A 214 7.94 8.50 10.85
N VAL A 215 6.66 8.35 11.19
CA VAL A 215 6.14 7.20 11.97
C VAL A 215 6.36 5.87 11.24
N ALA A 216 6.60 5.89 9.92
CA ALA A 216 6.95 4.71 9.14
C ALA A 216 8.41 4.23 9.36
N ALA A 217 9.31 5.05 9.90
CA ALA A 217 10.74 4.73 9.98
C ALA A 217 11.07 3.40 10.68
N PRO A 218 10.44 3.03 11.82
CA PRO A 218 10.72 1.76 12.51
C PRO A 218 10.36 0.51 11.69
N PHE A 219 9.35 0.58 10.81
CA PHE A 219 8.96 -0.53 9.93
C PHE A 219 9.92 -0.69 8.73
N LEU A 220 10.58 0.40 8.34
CA LEU A 220 11.30 0.54 7.08
C LEU A 220 12.82 0.57 7.28
N ALA A 221 13.32 0.21 8.46
CA ALA A 221 14.75 0.25 8.80
C ALA A 221 15.65 -0.57 7.85
N ALA A 222 15.10 -1.61 7.19
CA ALA A 222 15.80 -2.39 6.18
C ALA A 222 16.07 -1.63 4.87
N TYR A 223 15.23 -0.64 4.52
CA TYR A 223 15.35 0.16 3.30
C TYR A 223 16.34 1.34 3.47
N TYR A 224 16.84 1.86 2.34
CA TYR A 224 17.47 3.18 2.32
C TYR A 224 16.36 4.23 2.50
N PRO A 225 16.46 5.17 3.48
CA PRO A 225 15.37 6.09 3.81
C PRO A 225 14.91 6.93 2.62
N ASP A 226 15.85 7.39 1.80
CA ASP A 226 15.58 8.22 0.63
C ASP A 226 14.95 7.46 -0.54
N CYS A 227 15.02 6.13 -0.58
CA CYS A 227 14.23 5.30 -1.50
C CYS A 227 12.76 5.13 -1.07
N VAL A 228 12.42 5.45 0.18
CA VAL A 228 11.05 5.35 0.74
C VAL A 228 10.51 6.71 1.22
N GLY A 229 11.10 7.81 0.73
CA GLY A 229 10.62 9.17 0.97
C GLY A 229 10.96 9.78 2.33
N MET A 230 11.97 9.26 3.02
CA MET A 230 12.45 9.73 4.32
C MET A 230 13.87 10.31 4.23
N SER A 231 14.22 11.25 5.10
CA SER A 231 15.54 11.89 5.10
C SER A 231 16.59 11.03 5.81
N PRO A 232 17.71 10.61 5.15
CA PRO A 232 18.77 9.80 5.76
C PRO A 232 19.52 10.45 6.93
N SER A 233 19.29 11.73 7.22
CA SER A 233 19.96 12.48 8.29
C SER A 233 19.24 12.47 9.65
N CYS A 234 18.08 11.81 9.76
CA CYS A 234 17.26 11.80 10.97
C CYS A 234 17.72 10.71 11.94
N THR A 235 17.59 10.94 13.25
CA THR A 235 17.95 9.94 14.27
C THR A 235 17.10 8.67 14.15
N SER A 236 15.81 8.80 13.81
CA SER A 236 14.90 7.68 13.53
C SER A 236 15.29 6.82 12.32
N THR A 237 16.26 7.28 11.52
CA THR A 237 16.78 6.60 10.31
C THR A 237 18.28 6.30 10.40
N ASN A 238 18.94 6.71 11.49
CA ASN A 238 20.39 6.67 11.61
C ASN A 238 20.84 5.31 12.14
N ARG A 239 21.35 4.44 11.25
CA ARG A 239 21.87 3.12 11.62
C ARG A 239 23.12 3.27 12.48
N LEU A 240 23.10 2.77 13.72
CA LEU A 240 24.24 2.92 14.63
C LEU A 240 25.46 2.14 14.11
N PRO A 241 26.70 2.67 14.20
CA PRO A 241 27.91 1.92 13.85
C PRO A 241 28.13 0.75 14.82
N GLY A 242 27.60 -0.42 14.45
CA GLY A 242 27.53 -1.62 15.29
C GLY A 242 26.26 -2.43 15.05
N GLU A 243 25.16 -1.78 14.67
CA GLU A 243 23.91 -2.43 14.23
C GLU A 243 23.97 -2.86 12.75
N SER A 244 25.13 -3.34 12.31
CA SER A 244 25.34 -3.88 10.95
C SER A 244 24.75 -5.29 10.81
N ASN A 245 23.48 -5.46 11.19
CA ASN A 245 22.67 -6.65 10.93
C ASN A 245 22.14 -6.72 9.48
N LEU A 246 22.80 -6.02 8.56
CA LEU A 246 23.18 -6.61 7.28
C LEU A 246 24.19 -7.74 7.51
N VAL A 247 23.72 -8.80 8.19
CA VAL A 247 24.25 -10.15 8.02
C VAL A 247 24.25 -10.41 6.52
N LYS A 248 25.32 -10.99 5.97
CA LYS A 248 25.39 -11.37 4.55
C LYS A 248 24.13 -12.14 4.18
N LEU A 249 23.24 -11.53 3.41
CA LEU A 249 21.86 -11.98 3.26
C LEU A 249 21.71 -13.16 2.28
N GLU A 250 22.77 -13.95 2.16
CA GLU A 250 22.92 -15.11 1.28
C GLU A 250 22.57 -16.42 2.01
N HIS A 251 22.65 -16.45 3.36
CA HIS A 251 22.60 -17.70 4.16
C HIS A 251 21.70 -17.66 5.42
N LEU A 252 20.73 -16.74 5.53
CA LEU A 252 19.67 -16.83 6.55
C LEU A 252 18.40 -17.45 5.94
N LYS A 253 18.01 -18.64 6.42
CA LYS A 253 16.75 -19.33 6.04
C LYS A 253 15.50 -18.76 6.73
N SER A 254 15.62 -17.65 7.45
CA SER A 254 14.52 -17.00 8.16
C SER A 254 14.59 -15.48 7.97
N VAL A 255 13.48 -14.89 7.52
CA VAL A 255 13.32 -13.43 7.44
C VAL A 255 13.25 -12.87 8.86
N PRO A 256 13.96 -11.78 9.20
CA PRO A 256 13.84 -11.15 10.51
C PRO A 256 12.44 -10.56 10.70
N ASN A 257 11.71 -11.05 11.71
CA ASN A 257 10.43 -10.47 12.11
C ASN A 257 10.64 -9.05 12.67
N VAL A 258 10.46 -8.02 11.84
CA VAL A 258 10.51 -6.60 12.24
C VAL A 258 9.23 -6.25 13.01
N THR A 259 9.11 -6.72 14.25
CA THR A 259 8.04 -6.33 15.17
C THR A 259 8.39 -4.99 15.82
N VAL A 260 7.71 -3.91 15.41
CA VAL A 260 7.84 -2.60 16.04
C VAL A 260 7.39 -2.68 17.50
N ALA A 261 8.24 -2.23 18.42
CA ALA A 261 7.98 -2.34 19.86
C ALA A 261 6.69 -1.60 20.26
N GLY A 262 5.82 -2.28 21.03
CA GLY A 262 4.52 -1.75 21.44
C GLY A 262 3.38 -1.92 20.43
N MET A 263 3.65 -2.44 19.23
CA MET A 263 2.61 -2.72 18.23
C MET A 263 2.14 -4.18 18.25
N ASN A 264 0.93 -4.42 17.72
CA ASN A 264 0.42 -5.77 17.52
C ASN A 264 1.27 -6.51 16.47
N LYS A 265 1.83 -7.68 16.83
CA LYS A 265 2.74 -8.48 16.00
C LYS A 265 2.19 -8.89 14.63
N TYR A 266 0.87 -8.85 14.45
CA TYR A 266 0.20 -9.16 13.19
C TYR A 266 0.16 -7.99 12.21
N PHE A 267 0.49 -6.76 12.62
CA PHE A 267 0.51 -5.58 11.74
C PHE A 267 1.86 -5.44 11.04
N GLN A 268 1.93 -5.94 9.80
CA GLN A 268 3.14 -5.94 8.97
C GLN A 268 2.81 -5.39 7.56
N PRO A 269 2.34 -4.13 7.43
CA PRO A 269 1.74 -3.61 6.19
C PRO A 269 2.73 -3.40 5.05
N PHE A 270 4.04 -3.39 5.32
CA PHE A 270 5.09 -3.23 4.33
C PHE A 270 5.82 -4.55 4.10
N TYR A 271 6.09 -4.87 2.84
CA TYR A 271 7.08 -5.88 2.50
C TYR A 271 8.46 -5.52 3.04
N GLN A 272 9.23 -6.54 3.41
CA GLN A 272 10.67 -6.42 3.65
C GLN A 272 11.48 -6.81 2.39
N PRO A 273 12.75 -6.38 2.26
CA PRO A 273 13.59 -6.77 1.14
C PRO A 273 13.80 -8.30 1.10
N ASN A 274 13.63 -8.89 -0.09
CA ASN A 274 13.71 -10.34 -0.35
C ASN A 274 12.67 -11.19 0.42
N GLU A 275 11.55 -10.59 0.87
CA GLU A 275 10.46 -11.32 1.51
C GLU A 275 9.55 -12.03 0.51
N CYS A 276 8.99 -13.19 0.88
CA CYS A 276 7.98 -13.90 0.11
C CYS A 276 6.65 -13.14 0.10
N GLY A 277 5.83 -13.34 -0.95
CA GLY A 277 4.51 -12.73 -1.05
C GLY A 277 3.59 -13.08 0.13
N LYS A 278 3.07 -12.08 0.84
CA LYS A 278 2.06 -12.25 1.91
C LYS A 278 0.92 -11.23 1.74
N ALA A 279 -0.30 -11.64 2.09
CA ALA A 279 -1.51 -10.87 1.81
C ALA A 279 -1.50 -9.48 2.49
N LEU A 280 -2.11 -8.51 1.80
CA LEU A 280 -2.30 -7.12 2.24
C LEU A 280 -1.00 -6.38 2.66
N CYS A 281 0.15 -6.79 2.10
CA CYS A 281 1.36 -5.96 2.07
C CYS A 281 1.42 -5.08 0.82
N VAL A 282 1.92 -3.86 1.00
CA VAL A 282 2.37 -2.97 -0.10
C VAL A 282 3.89 -2.86 -0.11
N ARG A 283 4.49 -2.55 -1.26
CA ARG A 283 5.91 -2.17 -1.31
C ARG A 283 6.10 -0.72 -0.85
N PRO A 284 7.02 -0.42 0.07
CA PRO A 284 7.22 0.95 0.57
C PRO A 284 7.93 1.87 -0.44
N ASP A 285 8.59 1.29 -1.44
CA ASP A 285 9.41 1.94 -2.46
C ASP A 285 8.78 1.94 -3.87
N VAL A 286 7.59 1.36 -4.05
CA VAL A 286 6.88 1.28 -5.34
C VAL A 286 5.38 1.48 -5.17
N MET A 287 4.75 2.16 -6.13
CA MET A 287 3.29 2.33 -6.18
C MET A 287 2.60 1.09 -6.74
N GLU A 288 1.48 0.69 -6.16
CA GLU A 288 0.63 -0.39 -6.65
C GLU A 288 -0.26 0.09 -7.82
N LEU A 289 -0.84 -0.83 -8.59
CA LEU A 289 -1.57 -0.51 -9.84
C LEU A 289 -2.72 0.48 -9.65
N ASP A 290 -3.49 0.33 -8.57
CA ASP A 290 -4.58 1.23 -8.20
C ASP A 290 -4.09 2.64 -7.80
N GLU A 291 -2.88 2.74 -7.24
CA GLU A 291 -2.26 4.01 -6.87
C GLU A 291 -1.79 4.76 -8.12
N LEU A 292 -1.22 4.03 -9.09
CA LEU A 292 -0.82 4.57 -10.41
C LEU A 292 -2.02 4.99 -11.27
N TYR A 293 -3.18 4.36 -11.09
CA TYR A 293 -4.42 4.73 -11.78
C TYR A 293 -5.05 6.01 -11.21
N GLU A 294 -5.09 6.16 -9.88
CA GLU A 294 -5.67 7.34 -9.22
C GLU A 294 -4.73 8.57 -9.28
N PHE A 295 -3.41 8.34 -9.22
CA PHE A 295 -2.39 9.40 -9.17
C PHE A 295 -1.31 9.24 -10.27
N PRO A 296 -1.70 9.30 -11.57
CA PRO A 296 -0.76 9.13 -12.68
C PRO A 296 0.37 10.18 -12.70
N GLU A 297 0.19 11.34 -12.07
CA GLU A 297 1.23 12.37 -11.90
C GLU A 297 2.48 11.88 -11.15
N TYR A 298 2.35 10.87 -10.29
CA TYR A 298 3.46 10.31 -9.50
C TYR A 298 4.19 9.14 -10.19
N SER A 299 3.71 8.68 -11.35
CA SER A 299 4.36 7.62 -12.14
C SER A 299 5.82 7.92 -12.54
N ARG A 300 6.20 9.21 -12.61
CA ARG A 300 7.56 9.67 -12.94
C ARG A 300 8.46 9.90 -11.72
N ASP A 301 7.88 10.36 -10.61
CA ASP A 301 8.57 10.58 -9.34
C ASP A 301 7.59 10.26 -8.19
N PRO A 302 7.59 9.01 -7.70
CA PRO A 302 6.64 8.56 -6.69
C PRO A 302 7.07 8.95 -5.26
N THR A 303 8.22 9.61 -5.07
CA THR A 303 8.84 9.76 -3.74
C THR A 303 7.94 10.51 -2.76
N MET A 304 7.26 11.58 -3.18
CA MET A 304 6.32 12.30 -2.31
C MET A 304 5.07 11.46 -1.97
N TYR A 305 4.52 10.73 -2.95
CA TYR A 305 3.35 9.86 -2.74
C TYR A 305 3.69 8.75 -1.74
N LEU A 306 4.80 8.04 -1.96
CA LEU A 306 5.26 6.94 -1.10
C LEU A 306 5.55 7.42 0.32
N ALA A 307 6.22 8.57 0.49
CA ALA A 307 6.45 9.17 1.79
C ALA A 307 5.16 9.35 2.60
N LEU A 308 4.12 9.88 1.94
CA LEU A 308 2.82 10.15 2.55
C LEU A 308 2.03 8.87 2.78
N ARG A 309 1.91 7.97 1.79
CA ARG A 309 1.21 6.68 1.93
C ARG A 309 1.82 5.81 3.02
N ASN A 310 3.15 5.76 3.13
CA ASN A 310 3.85 5.03 4.18
C ASN A 310 3.58 5.64 5.56
N LEU A 311 3.63 6.98 5.68
CA LEU A 311 3.27 7.68 6.92
C LEU A 311 1.82 7.40 7.34
N ILE A 312 0.88 7.40 6.39
CA ILE A 312 -0.55 7.15 6.65
C ILE A 312 -0.79 5.73 7.16
N LEU A 313 -0.21 4.69 6.52
CA LEU A 313 -0.30 3.31 7.01
C LEU A 313 0.30 3.18 8.42
N ALA A 314 1.48 3.76 8.65
CA ALA A 314 2.14 3.69 9.95
C ALA A 314 1.31 4.35 11.08
N LEU A 315 0.70 5.51 10.81
CA LEU A 315 -0.21 6.18 11.74
C LEU A 315 -1.47 5.33 12.02
N TRP A 316 -2.10 4.75 10.99
CA TRP A 316 -3.27 3.90 11.15
C TRP A 316 -2.98 2.66 11.99
N TYR A 317 -1.91 1.91 11.71
CA TYR A 317 -1.59 0.71 12.47
C TYR A 317 -1.06 1.00 13.89
N THR A 318 -0.58 2.23 14.14
CA THR A 318 -0.20 2.70 15.48
C THR A 318 -1.43 3.01 16.36
N ASN A 319 -2.53 3.51 15.78
CA ASN A 319 -3.81 3.68 16.49
C ASN A 319 -5.02 3.45 15.57
N CYS A 320 -5.39 2.18 15.40
CA CYS A 320 -6.51 1.76 14.56
C CYS A 320 -7.89 1.89 15.24
N LYS A 321 -7.95 2.41 16.47
CA LYS A 321 -9.18 2.55 17.27
C LYS A 321 -9.89 3.90 17.07
N GLU A 322 -9.23 4.83 16.37
CA GLU A 322 -9.77 6.14 16.03
C GLU A 322 -9.77 6.35 14.51
N ALA A 323 -10.66 7.19 14.00
CA ALA A 323 -10.53 7.70 12.64
C ALA A 323 -9.24 8.51 12.49
N LEU A 324 -8.42 8.15 11.51
CA LEU A 324 -7.25 8.91 11.05
C LEU A 324 -7.72 9.99 10.08
N THR A 325 -7.57 11.26 10.49
CA THR A 325 -8.04 12.45 9.73
C THR A 325 -6.85 13.26 9.18
N PRO A 326 -7.06 14.16 8.19
CA PRO A 326 -5.97 14.98 7.65
C PRO A 326 -5.26 15.77 8.74
N GLN A 327 -6.00 16.33 9.70
CA GLN A 327 -5.44 17.10 10.82
C GLN A 327 -4.48 16.25 11.66
N LYS A 328 -4.80 14.98 11.95
CA LYS A 328 -3.90 14.09 12.68
C LYS A 328 -2.59 13.90 11.91
N CYS A 329 -2.65 13.63 10.61
CA CYS A 329 -1.48 13.37 9.79
C CYS A 329 -0.60 14.60 9.54
N ILE A 330 -1.18 15.79 9.34
CA ILE A 330 -0.46 17.04 9.05
C ILE A 330 0.63 17.36 10.08
N HIS A 331 0.41 17.00 11.34
CA HIS A 331 1.40 17.18 12.41
C HIS A 331 2.68 16.35 12.20
N HIS A 332 2.58 15.17 11.57
CA HIS A 332 3.71 14.25 11.34
C HIS A 332 4.40 14.44 9.99
N ILE A 333 3.86 15.29 9.11
CA ILE A 333 4.55 15.72 7.89
C ILE A 333 5.60 16.76 8.28
N ILE A 334 6.81 16.33 8.62
CA ILE A 334 7.94 17.21 8.94
C ILE A 334 8.91 17.24 7.75
N VAL A 335 8.85 18.31 6.96
CA VAL A 335 9.81 18.59 5.87
C VAL A 335 10.00 20.10 5.75
N ARG A 336 11.19 20.53 5.33
CA ARG A 336 11.53 21.95 5.17
C ARG A 336 10.97 22.51 3.85
N GLY A 337 10.81 23.82 3.79
CA GLY A 337 10.44 24.53 2.57
C GLY A 337 8.97 24.47 2.18
N LEU A 338 8.65 25.18 1.09
CA LEU A 338 7.30 25.30 0.52
C LEU A 338 6.71 23.94 0.11
N VAL A 339 7.56 22.93 -0.18
CA VAL A 339 7.09 21.58 -0.49
C VAL A 339 6.26 20.96 0.62
N ARG A 340 6.44 21.37 1.89
CA ARG A 340 5.55 20.94 2.99
C ARG A 340 4.09 21.31 2.74
N ILE A 341 3.82 22.44 2.07
CA ILE A 341 2.47 22.88 1.71
C ILE A 341 1.87 21.91 0.70
N ARG A 342 2.63 21.58 -0.37
CA ARG A 342 2.25 20.56 -1.36
C ARG A 342 1.99 19.19 -0.71
N CYS A 343 2.89 18.75 0.18
CA CYS A 343 2.72 17.49 0.92
C CYS A 343 1.42 17.47 1.76
N VAL A 344 1.06 18.59 2.38
CA VAL A 344 -0.18 18.72 3.19
C VAL A 344 -1.44 18.74 2.32
N GLN A 345 -1.40 19.34 1.14
CA GLN A 345 -2.51 19.29 0.17
C GLN A 345 -2.73 17.85 -0.36
N GLU A 346 -1.65 17.17 -0.72
CA GLU A 346 -1.70 15.83 -1.32
C GLU A 346 -2.02 14.72 -0.30
N MET A 347 -1.54 14.88 0.93
CA MET A 347 -1.90 14.07 2.09
C MET A 347 -3.42 13.82 2.16
N GLU A 348 -4.24 14.86 2.00
CA GLU A 348 -5.70 14.74 2.08
C GLU A 348 -6.30 13.89 0.94
N ARG A 349 -5.86 14.09 -0.32
CA ARG A 349 -6.26 13.23 -1.45
C ARG A 349 -5.92 11.75 -1.19
N ILE A 350 -4.70 11.49 -0.74
CA ILE A 350 -4.18 10.14 -0.49
C ILE A 350 -4.94 9.48 0.66
N LEU A 351 -5.28 10.21 1.73
CA LEU A 351 -6.07 9.69 2.85
C LEU A 351 -7.46 9.22 2.41
N TYR A 352 -8.16 10.03 1.62
CA TYR A 352 -9.50 9.69 1.13
C TYR A 352 -9.45 8.52 0.14
N PHE A 353 -8.45 8.44 -0.74
CA PHE A 353 -8.20 7.26 -1.58
C PHE A 353 -7.98 5.99 -0.73
N MET A 354 -7.05 6.02 0.23
CA MET A 354 -6.72 4.85 1.06
C MET A 354 -7.90 4.41 1.94
N THR A 355 -8.70 5.36 2.43
CA THR A 355 -9.95 5.12 3.14
C THR A 355 -10.99 4.47 2.22
N ARG A 356 -11.22 5.03 1.02
CA ARG A 356 -12.17 4.54 0.01
C ARG A 356 -11.79 3.16 -0.55
N LYS A 357 -10.49 2.81 -0.53
CA LYS A 357 -9.95 1.48 -0.83
C LYS A 357 -9.93 0.52 0.37
N GLY A 358 -10.30 0.97 1.57
CA GLY A 358 -10.38 0.13 2.78
C GLY A 358 -9.04 -0.25 3.41
N LEU A 359 -7.94 0.47 3.09
CA LEU A 359 -6.60 0.22 3.64
C LEU A 359 -6.42 0.79 5.07
N ILE A 360 -7.22 1.80 5.41
CA ILE A 360 -7.25 2.50 6.70
C ILE A 360 -8.71 2.83 7.06
N ASN A 361 -8.96 3.33 8.28
CA ASN A 361 -10.29 3.78 8.71
C ASN A 361 -11.38 2.71 8.52
N THR A 362 -10.99 1.46 8.78
CA THR A 362 -11.71 0.23 8.40
C THR A 362 -11.87 -0.72 9.60
N GLY A 363 -12.45 -1.90 9.38
CA GLY A 363 -12.79 -2.85 10.44
C GLY A 363 -14.07 -2.45 11.19
N ILE A 364 -14.09 -2.61 12.52
CA ILE A 364 -15.25 -2.28 13.37
C ILE A 364 -15.32 -0.81 13.78
N LEU A 365 -14.45 0.04 13.23
CA LEU A 365 -14.49 1.49 13.44
C LEU A 365 -15.88 2.02 13.06
N SER A 366 -16.50 2.79 13.97
CA SER A 366 -17.76 3.49 13.76
C SER A 366 -17.54 4.98 13.93
N VAL A 367 -18.32 5.80 13.20
CA VAL A 367 -18.22 7.27 13.23
C VAL A 367 -19.60 7.90 13.43
N SER A 368 -19.63 9.03 14.11
CA SER A 368 -20.85 9.84 14.30
C SER A 368 -21.31 10.48 12.98
N PRO A 369 -22.60 10.86 12.84
CA PRO A 369 -23.12 11.47 11.60
C PRO A 369 -22.39 12.73 11.11
N ASP A 370 -21.79 13.51 12.00
CA ASP A 370 -20.99 14.70 11.63
C ASP A 370 -19.50 14.40 11.33
N GLN A 371 -19.11 13.11 11.34
CA GLN A 371 -17.72 12.66 11.26
C GLN A 371 -17.49 11.59 10.17
N TYR A 372 -18.27 11.65 9.08
CA TYR A 372 -18.06 10.78 7.91
C TYR A 372 -16.64 10.91 7.34
N LEU A 373 -16.08 9.77 6.94
CA LEU A 373 -14.66 9.61 6.59
C LEU A 373 -14.29 10.15 5.20
N LEU A 374 -15.26 10.39 4.33
CA LEU A 374 -15.06 10.94 2.98
C LEU A 374 -15.79 12.29 2.82
N PRO A 375 -15.33 13.18 1.91
CA PRO A 375 -15.99 14.46 1.65
C PRO A 375 -17.44 14.34 1.14
N LYS A 376 -18.20 15.44 1.27
CA LYS A 376 -19.64 15.49 0.96
C LYS A 376 -20.01 15.13 -0.50
N GLU A 377 -19.05 15.23 -1.43
CA GLU A 377 -19.20 14.80 -2.82
C GLU A 377 -19.46 13.28 -2.99
N TYR A 378 -19.15 12.47 -1.97
CA TYR A 378 -19.45 11.05 -1.94
C TYR A 378 -20.83 10.72 -1.35
N HIS A 379 -21.42 11.62 -0.54
CA HIS A 379 -22.60 11.33 0.31
C HIS A 379 -23.92 11.23 -0.44
N ASN A 380 -24.02 11.84 -1.62
CA ASN A 380 -25.26 12.04 -2.37
C ASN A 380 -25.81 10.79 -3.10
N LYS A 381 -25.62 9.60 -2.51
CA LYS A 381 -25.88 8.29 -3.12
C LYS A 381 -26.66 7.37 -2.17
N SER A 382 -27.47 6.50 -2.76
CA SER A 382 -28.21 5.43 -2.07
C SER A 382 -27.73 4.04 -2.52
N VAL A 383 -27.65 3.11 -1.57
CA VAL A 383 -27.27 1.71 -1.81
C VAL A 383 -28.18 0.77 -1.02
N ILE A 384 -28.75 -0.23 -1.68
CA ILE A 384 -29.35 -1.41 -1.02
C ILE A 384 -28.35 -2.56 -1.05
N ILE A 385 -28.14 -3.20 0.09
CA ILE A 385 -27.26 -4.37 0.24
C ILE A 385 -28.13 -5.57 0.56
N ILE A 386 -27.94 -6.68 -0.14
CA ILE A 386 -28.76 -7.89 -0.01
C ILE A 386 -27.92 -8.97 0.66
N GLY A 387 -28.35 -9.39 1.85
CA GLY A 387 -27.65 -10.25 2.80
C GLY A 387 -26.90 -9.45 3.87
N ALA A 388 -27.16 -9.77 5.14
CA ALA A 388 -26.46 -9.24 6.32
C ALA A 388 -25.40 -10.23 6.87
N GLY A 389 -24.77 -11.00 5.98
CA GLY A 389 -23.57 -11.77 6.29
C GLY A 389 -22.31 -10.88 6.32
N ALA A 390 -21.15 -11.47 6.64
CA ALA A 390 -19.88 -10.75 6.78
C ALA A 390 -19.56 -9.79 5.61
N ALA A 391 -19.78 -10.21 4.36
CA ALA A 391 -19.53 -9.38 3.18
C ALA A 391 -20.48 -8.18 3.08
N GLY A 392 -21.78 -8.39 3.31
CA GLY A 392 -22.79 -7.32 3.31
C GLY A 392 -22.58 -6.32 4.43
N LEU A 393 -22.30 -6.79 5.65
CA LEU A 393 -22.04 -5.93 6.81
C LEU A 393 -20.73 -5.16 6.69
N ALA A 394 -19.66 -5.74 6.13
CA ALA A 394 -18.42 -5.03 5.87
C ALA A 394 -18.64 -3.88 4.86
N ALA A 395 -19.36 -4.14 3.77
CA ALA A 395 -19.73 -3.11 2.80
C ALA A 395 -20.65 -2.04 3.41
N ALA A 396 -21.62 -2.44 4.24
CA ALA A 396 -22.56 -1.54 4.90
C ALA A 396 -21.86 -0.61 5.90
N ARG A 397 -20.98 -1.15 6.76
CA ARG A 397 -20.16 -0.39 7.71
C ARG A 397 -19.28 0.64 7.00
N GLN A 398 -18.62 0.25 5.90
CA GLN A 398 -17.79 1.15 5.10
C GLN A 398 -18.61 2.27 4.46
N LEU A 399 -19.67 1.93 3.72
CA LEU A 399 -20.51 2.92 3.02
C LEU A 399 -21.21 3.88 4.01
N HIS A 400 -21.71 3.38 5.15
CA HIS A 400 -22.22 4.24 6.22
C HIS A 400 -21.14 5.19 6.75
N ASN A 401 -19.94 4.68 7.06
CA ASN A 401 -18.85 5.52 7.54
C ASN A 401 -18.39 6.56 6.49
N PHE A 402 -18.60 6.30 5.20
CA PHE A 402 -18.33 7.24 4.10
C PHE A 402 -19.43 8.30 3.93
N GLY A 403 -20.53 8.25 4.68
CA GLY A 403 -21.67 9.17 4.57
C GLY A 403 -22.66 8.84 3.46
N ILE A 404 -22.64 7.62 2.93
CA ILE A 404 -23.56 7.14 1.89
C ILE A 404 -24.81 6.53 2.56
N LYS A 405 -26.00 6.76 2.00
CA LYS A 405 -27.24 6.17 2.53
C LYS A 405 -27.28 4.66 2.21
N VAL A 406 -27.30 3.83 3.25
CA VAL A 406 -27.33 2.36 3.13
C VAL A 406 -28.61 1.80 3.77
N ILE A 407 -29.22 0.82 3.12
CA ILE A 407 -30.21 -0.09 3.71
C ILE A 407 -29.73 -1.53 3.43
N VAL A 408 -29.80 -2.42 4.43
CA VAL A 408 -29.49 -3.84 4.26
C VAL A 408 -30.77 -4.66 4.35
N LEU A 409 -31.06 -5.50 3.34
CA LEU A 409 -32.18 -6.45 3.34
C LEU A 409 -31.63 -7.86 3.59
N GLU A 410 -32.12 -8.54 4.62
CA GLU A 410 -31.72 -9.91 4.99
C GLU A 410 -32.95 -10.82 4.97
N ALA A 411 -32.79 -12.00 4.36
CA ALA A 411 -33.85 -12.99 4.21
C ALA A 411 -34.23 -13.68 5.53
N LYS A 412 -33.29 -13.75 6.47
CA LYS A 412 -33.46 -14.39 7.78
C LYS A 412 -33.94 -13.44 8.88
N ASP A 413 -34.35 -14.06 9.97
CA ASP A 413 -34.62 -13.52 11.30
C ASP A 413 -33.37 -13.04 12.05
N ARG A 414 -32.17 -13.23 11.49
CA ARG A 414 -30.88 -12.86 12.09
C ARG A 414 -29.83 -12.43 11.07
N ILE A 415 -28.86 -11.63 11.54
CA ILE A 415 -27.63 -11.29 10.81
C ILE A 415 -26.59 -12.43 10.82
N GLY A 416 -25.43 -12.19 10.20
CA GLY A 416 -24.24 -13.05 10.23
C GLY A 416 -24.22 -14.17 9.17
N GLY A 417 -25.39 -14.71 8.81
CA GLY A 417 -25.52 -15.75 7.78
C GLY A 417 -24.75 -17.03 8.15
N ARG A 418 -23.61 -17.26 7.49
CA ARG A 418 -22.67 -18.38 7.78
C ARG A 418 -21.75 -18.12 8.98
N VAL A 419 -21.79 -16.93 9.58
CA VAL A 419 -21.43 -16.75 10.99
C VAL A 419 -22.70 -16.98 11.81
N TRP A 420 -22.59 -17.89 12.78
CA TRP A 420 -23.58 -18.16 13.81
C TRP A 420 -22.87 -18.90 14.94
N ASP A 421 -22.85 -18.32 16.13
CA ASP A 421 -22.20 -18.91 17.28
C ASP A 421 -23.24 -19.28 18.34
N ASP A 422 -23.04 -20.42 18.98
CA ASP A 422 -23.77 -20.82 20.16
C ASP A 422 -23.06 -20.30 21.41
N LYS A 423 -23.84 -19.67 22.30
CA LYS A 423 -23.40 -19.07 23.56
C LYS A 423 -24.11 -19.70 24.77
N THR A 424 -24.79 -20.83 24.58
CA THR A 424 -25.49 -21.58 25.65
C THR A 424 -24.57 -22.55 26.40
N PHE A 425 -23.45 -22.95 25.78
CA PHE A 425 -22.41 -23.76 26.43
C PHE A 425 -21.76 -22.98 27.58
N THR A 426 -21.59 -23.61 28.74
CA THR A 426 -21.14 -22.93 29.96
C THR A 426 -19.68 -22.49 29.84
N GLY A 427 -19.46 -21.17 29.78
CA GLY A 427 -18.11 -20.57 29.72
C GLY A 427 -17.40 -20.64 28.37
N VAL A 428 -18.05 -21.16 27.32
CA VAL A 428 -17.46 -21.36 25.99
C VAL A 428 -18.42 -20.88 24.90
N THR A 429 -17.92 -20.22 23.86
CA THR A 429 -18.68 -19.93 22.64
C THR A 429 -18.28 -20.91 21.54
N VAL A 430 -19.24 -21.57 20.90
CA VAL A 430 -19.00 -22.60 19.87
C VAL A 430 -19.60 -22.15 18.54
N GLY A 431 -18.75 -21.93 17.54
CA GLY A 431 -19.17 -21.51 16.21
C GLY A 431 -19.81 -22.65 15.44
N ARG A 432 -21.15 -22.60 15.28
CA ARG A 432 -21.92 -23.46 14.36
C ARG A 432 -21.45 -23.25 12.91
N GLY A 433 -20.95 -22.05 12.60
CA GLY A 433 -20.27 -21.71 11.35
C GLY A 433 -18.77 -21.47 11.51
N ALA A 434 -18.26 -20.35 10.98
CA ALA A 434 -16.83 -20.00 11.06
C ALA A 434 -16.35 -19.68 12.49
N GLN A 435 -15.18 -20.21 12.89
CA GLN A 435 -14.54 -19.87 14.18
C GLN A 435 -12.99 -19.82 14.14
N ILE A 436 -12.36 -20.31 13.07
CA ILE A 436 -10.90 -20.27 12.89
C ILE A 436 -10.52 -19.09 11.98
N VAL A 437 -9.50 -18.32 12.37
CA VAL A 437 -8.82 -17.33 11.55
C VAL A 437 -7.58 -17.96 10.94
N ASN A 438 -7.57 -18.15 9.62
CA ASN A 438 -6.41 -18.67 8.88
C ASN A 438 -5.47 -17.52 8.50
N GLY A 439 -4.20 -17.63 8.92
CA GLY A 439 -3.16 -16.60 8.74
C GLY A 439 -3.52 -15.25 9.38
N CYS A 440 -2.99 -14.93 10.56
CA CYS A 440 -3.36 -13.68 11.25
C CYS A 440 -2.58 -12.42 10.78
N VAL A 441 -1.43 -12.54 10.13
CA VAL A 441 -0.63 -11.38 9.68
C VAL A 441 -1.40 -10.59 8.62
N ASN A 442 -1.55 -9.28 8.84
CA ASN A 442 -2.37 -8.33 8.08
C ASN A 442 -3.85 -8.71 7.90
N ASN A 443 -4.34 -9.73 8.61
CA ASN A 443 -5.72 -10.19 8.46
C ASN A 443 -6.70 -9.17 9.03
N PRO A 444 -7.76 -8.76 8.30
CA PRO A 444 -8.80 -7.87 8.82
C PRO A 444 -9.44 -8.36 10.13
N MET A 445 -9.49 -9.66 10.38
CA MET A 445 -9.94 -10.21 11.67
C MET A 445 -8.99 -9.88 12.82
N ALA A 446 -7.67 -9.89 12.60
CA ALA A 446 -6.69 -9.51 13.61
C ALA A 446 -6.78 -8.00 13.92
N LEU A 447 -7.01 -7.17 12.89
CA LEU A 447 -7.30 -5.74 13.05
C LEU A 447 -8.57 -5.49 13.87
N MET A 448 -9.68 -6.17 13.56
CA MET A 448 -10.94 -6.02 14.29
C MET A 448 -10.86 -6.57 15.72
N CYS A 449 -10.08 -7.63 15.95
CA CYS A 449 -9.79 -8.11 17.31
C CYS A 449 -8.97 -7.09 18.11
N GLU A 450 -7.94 -6.47 17.52
CA GLU A 450 -7.19 -5.40 18.17
C GLU A 450 -8.11 -4.22 18.51
N GLN A 451 -8.95 -3.76 17.57
CA GLN A 451 -9.91 -2.68 17.78
C GLN A 451 -10.86 -2.96 18.96
N LEU A 452 -11.28 -4.21 19.15
CA LEU A 452 -12.14 -4.66 20.26
C LEU A 452 -11.37 -5.07 21.54
N GLY A 453 -10.04 -5.15 21.52
CA GLY A 453 -9.23 -5.69 22.62
C GLY A 453 -9.34 -7.22 22.81
N ILE A 454 -9.85 -7.94 21.80
CA ILE A 454 -10.04 -9.40 21.81
C ILE A 454 -8.70 -10.10 21.58
N LYS A 455 -8.44 -11.15 22.37
CA LYS A 455 -7.32 -12.08 22.17
C LYS A 455 -7.80 -13.33 21.44
N MET A 456 -7.04 -13.75 20.42
CA MET A 456 -7.24 -15.00 19.69
C MET A 456 -6.29 -16.08 20.21
N HIS A 457 -6.71 -17.35 20.24
CA HIS A 457 -5.89 -18.46 20.72
C HIS A 457 -5.13 -19.11 19.56
N LYS A 458 -3.79 -19.05 19.55
CA LYS A 458 -2.98 -19.76 18.55
C LYS A 458 -3.21 -21.27 18.65
N LEU A 459 -3.52 -21.90 17.51
CA LEU A 459 -3.56 -23.35 17.38
C LEU A 459 -2.14 -23.93 17.47
N GLY A 460 -1.99 -25.01 18.23
CA GLY A 460 -0.73 -25.77 18.31
C GLY A 460 -0.52 -26.63 17.06
N GLU A 461 0.73 -26.93 16.75
CA GLU A 461 1.12 -27.75 15.59
C GLU A 461 0.89 -29.26 15.81
N LYS A 462 0.68 -29.71 17.05
CA LYS A 462 0.48 -31.13 17.39
C LYS A 462 -0.98 -31.55 17.17
N CYS A 463 -1.20 -32.44 16.21
CA CYS A 463 -2.45 -33.14 15.98
C CYS A 463 -2.16 -34.65 15.89
N ASP A 464 -2.44 -35.40 16.96
CA ASP A 464 -2.16 -36.85 16.97
C ASP A 464 -3.22 -37.60 16.15
N LEU A 465 -2.80 -38.46 15.23
CA LEU A 465 -3.71 -39.35 14.50
C LEU A 465 -4.11 -40.53 15.39
N ILE A 466 -5.34 -40.50 15.92
CA ILE A 466 -5.89 -41.53 16.81
C ILE A 466 -6.72 -42.53 16.01
N GLN A 467 -6.38 -43.82 16.14
CA GLN A 467 -7.06 -44.95 15.52
C GLN A 467 -8.31 -45.36 16.31
N GLU A 468 -9.20 -46.11 15.66
CA GLU A 468 -10.24 -46.88 16.34
C GLU A 468 -9.62 -47.77 17.44
N GLY A 469 -10.25 -47.79 18.62
CA GLY A 469 -9.67 -48.41 19.82
C GLY A 469 -8.64 -47.53 20.57
N GLY A 470 -8.45 -46.28 20.17
CA GLY A 470 -7.72 -45.27 20.96
C GLY A 470 -6.19 -45.34 20.88
N ARG A 471 -5.63 -46.08 19.92
CA ARG A 471 -4.17 -46.12 19.69
C ARG A 471 -3.74 -44.88 18.90
N ILE A 472 -2.69 -44.20 19.36
CA ILE A 472 -2.02 -43.15 18.57
C ILE A 472 -1.16 -43.84 17.50
N THR A 473 -1.22 -43.35 16.26
CA THR A 473 -0.38 -43.83 15.15
C THR A 473 1.10 -43.54 15.39
N ASP A 474 1.96 -44.47 14.97
CA ASP A 474 3.41 -44.32 15.11
C ASP A 474 3.92 -43.09 14.32
N PRO A 475 4.70 -42.17 14.92
CA PRO A 475 5.23 -40.99 14.24
C PRO A 475 6.11 -41.25 13.01
N THR A 476 6.55 -42.49 12.78
CA THR A 476 7.25 -42.93 11.56
C THR A 476 6.32 -43.39 10.44
N ILE A 477 5.08 -43.77 10.77
CA ILE A 477 4.00 -44.07 9.81
C ILE A 477 3.35 -42.75 9.38
N ASP A 478 2.98 -41.92 10.35
CA ASP A 478 2.44 -40.57 10.17
C ASP A 478 3.25 -39.75 9.14
N LYS A 479 4.54 -39.53 9.42
CA LYS A 479 5.47 -38.80 8.51
C LYS A 479 5.71 -39.48 7.16
N ARG A 480 5.53 -40.80 7.06
CA ARG A 480 5.69 -41.54 5.80
C ARG A 480 4.49 -41.28 4.89
N MET A 481 3.29 -41.33 5.45
CA MET A 481 2.06 -41.14 4.66
C MET A 481 1.80 -39.68 4.35
N ASP A 482 2.16 -38.74 5.24
CA ASP A 482 2.23 -37.32 4.90
C ASP A 482 3.19 -37.05 3.72
N PHE A 483 4.40 -37.63 3.76
CA PHE A 483 5.35 -37.51 2.64
C PHE A 483 4.78 -38.06 1.32
N HIS A 484 4.17 -39.26 1.33
CA HIS A 484 3.57 -39.82 0.12
C HIS A 484 2.35 -39.04 -0.37
N PHE A 485 1.50 -38.53 0.53
CA PHE A 485 0.37 -37.68 0.17
C PHE A 485 0.82 -36.40 -0.54
N ASN A 486 1.77 -35.66 0.05
CA ASN A 486 2.31 -34.44 -0.56
C ASN A 486 3.05 -34.73 -1.88
N ALA A 487 3.81 -35.83 -1.97
CA ALA A 487 4.47 -36.24 -3.22
C ALA A 487 3.48 -36.57 -4.35
N ILE A 488 2.28 -37.09 -4.05
CA ILE A 488 1.22 -37.26 -5.05
C ILE A 488 0.71 -35.89 -5.52
N LEU A 489 0.52 -34.93 -4.61
CA LEU A 489 0.11 -33.56 -4.96
C LEU A 489 1.17 -32.83 -5.80
N ASP A 490 2.46 -33.05 -5.56
CA ASP A 490 3.55 -32.55 -6.44
C ASP A 490 3.41 -33.10 -7.87
N VAL A 491 3.12 -34.39 -8.04
CA VAL A 491 2.91 -35.01 -9.36
C VAL A 491 1.60 -34.51 -10.02
N VAL A 492 0.53 -34.28 -9.26
CA VAL A 492 -0.68 -33.57 -9.77
C VAL A 492 -0.29 -32.17 -10.26
N SER A 493 0.55 -31.46 -9.50
CA SER A 493 0.98 -30.10 -9.78
C SER A 493 1.90 -30.00 -11.00
N GLU A 494 2.72 -31.02 -11.26
CA GLU A 494 3.48 -31.19 -12.50
C GLU A 494 2.55 -31.51 -13.68
N TRP A 495 1.67 -32.51 -13.53
CA TRP A 495 0.75 -32.98 -14.58
C TRP A 495 -0.12 -31.87 -15.16
N ARG A 496 -0.55 -30.88 -14.35
CA ARG A 496 -1.49 -29.83 -14.78
C ARG A 496 -0.88 -28.68 -15.60
N LYS A 497 0.45 -28.50 -15.62
CA LYS A 497 1.11 -27.26 -16.11
C LYS A 497 0.77 -26.88 -17.55
N ASP A 498 0.66 -27.88 -18.43
CA ASP A 498 0.35 -27.76 -19.86
C ASP A 498 -1.15 -27.95 -20.18
N LYS A 499 -1.98 -28.27 -19.18
CA LYS A 499 -3.38 -28.67 -19.38
C LYS A 499 -4.30 -27.46 -19.46
N THR A 500 -5.20 -27.45 -20.45
CA THR A 500 -6.27 -26.46 -20.57
C THR A 500 -7.51 -26.82 -19.74
N GLN A 501 -8.48 -25.90 -19.61
CA GLN A 501 -9.75 -26.18 -18.93
C GLN A 501 -10.57 -27.32 -19.57
N HIS A 502 -10.34 -27.64 -20.85
CA HIS A 502 -10.97 -28.77 -21.54
C HIS A 502 -10.25 -30.11 -21.30
N GLN A 503 -9.14 -30.09 -20.56
CA GLN A 503 -8.34 -31.26 -20.17
C GLN A 503 -8.26 -31.38 -18.63
N ASP A 504 -9.17 -30.69 -17.92
CA ASP A 504 -9.32 -30.82 -16.48
C ASP A 504 -9.98 -32.17 -16.13
N VAL A 505 -9.65 -32.69 -14.96
CA VAL A 505 -10.21 -33.93 -14.41
C VAL A 505 -10.46 -33.75 -12.92
N PRO A 506 -11.25 -34.62 -12.27
CA PRO A 506 -11.37 -34.60 -10.82
C PRO A 506 -10.05 -34.86 -10.10
N LEU A 507 -9.78 -34.10 -9.04
CA LEU A 507 -8.58 -34.24 -8.21
C LEU A 507 -8.48 -35.64 -7.61
N GLY A 508 -9.59 -36.20 -7.13
CA GLY A 508 -9.64 -37.54 -6.56
C GLY A 508 -9.31 -38.64 -7.58
N GLU A 509 -9.76 -38.48 -8.84
CA GLU A 509 -9.42 -39.43 -9.92
C GLU A 509 -7.92 -39.36 -10.25
N LYS A 510 -7.36 -38.15 -10.39
CA LYS A 510 -5.93 -37.97 -10.69
C LYS A 510 -5.03 -38.48 -9.57
N ILE A 511 -5.40 -38.25 -8.30
CA ILE A 511 -4.71 -38.81 -7.13
C ILE A 511 -4.72 -40.34 -7.17
N GLN A 512 -5.88 -40.97 -7.43
CA GLN A 512 -5.98 -42.44 -7.50
C GLN A 512 -5.21 -43.04 -8.69
N GLU A 513 -5.16 -42.34 -9.83
CA GLU A 513 -4.37 -42.73 -11.00
C GLU A 513 -2.87 -42.75 -10.66
N ILE A 514 -2.35 -41.64 -10.12
CA ILE A 514 -0.94 -41.50 -9.72
C ILE A 514 -0.58 -42.51 -8.63
N TYR A 515 -1.44 -42.70 -7.64
CA TYR A 515 -1.22 -43.67 -6.57
C TYR A 515 -1.08 -45.10 -7.11
N LYS A 516 -2.00 -45.55 -7.97
CA LYS A 516 -1.95 -46.89 -8.57
C LYS A 516 -0.70 -47.08 -9.44
N ALA A 517 -0.32 -46.07 -10.22
CA ALA A 517 0.92 -46.10 -11.00
C ALA A 517 2.17 -46.21 -10.10
N PHE A 518 2.24 -45.42 -9.03
CA PHE A 518 3.35 -45.46 -8.06
C PHE A 518 3.50 -46.83 -7.38
N ILE A 519 2.40 -47.47 -6.97
CA ILE A 519 2.43 -48.85 -6.44
C ILE A 519 2.95 -49.84 -7.49
N GLN A 520 2.47 -49.73 -8.73
CA GLN A 520 2.86 -50.63 -9.82
C GLN A 520 4.33 -50.47 -10.24
N GLU A 521 4.87 -49.25 -10.24
CA GLU A 521 6.25 -48.96 -10.64
C GLU A 521 7.27 -49.28 -9.54
N SER A 522 6.94 -49.01 -8.28
CA SER A 522 7.86 -49.22 -7.14
C SER A 522 7.80 -50.63 -6.55
N GLY A 523 6.69 -51.34 -6.71
CA GLY A 523 6.42 -52.62 -6.04
C GLY A 523 6.23 -52.51 -4.52
N ILE A 524 6.10 -51.30 -3.97
CA ILE A 524 5.84 -51.08 -2.54
C ILE A 524 4.43 -51.59 -2.17
N GLN A 525 4.27 -52.08 -0.95
CA GLN A 525 2.98 -52.43 -0.39
C GLN A 525 2.81 -51.69 0.94
N PHE A 526 1.81 -50.82 1.01
CA PHE A 526 1.41 -50.17 2.26
C PHE A 526 0.52 -51.11 3.07
N SER A 527 0.63 -51.03 4.40
CA SER A 527 -0.26 -51.72 5.31
C SER A 527 -1.65 -51.08 5.35
N GLU A 528 -2.64 -51.82 5.87
CA GLU A 528 -4.00 -51.32 6.08
C GLU A 528 -4.04 -50.05 6.95
N LEU A 529 -3.09 -49.89 7.87
CA LEU A 529 -2.96 -48.67 8.68
C LEU A 529 -2.42 -47.50 7.87
N GLU A 530 -1.41 -47.72 7.03
CA GLU A 530 -0.85 -46.69 6.14
C GLU A 530 -1.90 -46.20 5.13
N GLU A 531 -2.69 -47.11 4.54
CA GLU A 531 -3.85 -46.78 3.70
C GLU A 531 -4.88 -45.92 4.46
N LYS A 532 -5.23 -46.28 5.71
CA LYS A 532 -6.15 -45.49 6.54
C LYS A 532 -5.61 -44.09 6.88
N VAL A 533 -4.30 -43.95 7.09
CA VAL A 533 -3.67 -42.63 7.28
C VAL A 533 -3.71 -41.81 5.98
N LEU A 534 -3.48 -42.43 4.81
CA LEU A 534 -3.65 -41.75 3.52
C LEU A 534 -5.10 -41.26 3.31
N GLN A 535 -6.11 -42.06 3.68
CA GLN A 535 -7.52 -41.63 3.66
C GLN A 535 -7.80 -40.48 4.63
N PHE A 536 -7.09 -40.37 5.76
CA PHE A 536 -7.19 -39.19 6.64
C PHE A 536 -6.71 -37.92 5.92
N HIS A 537 -5.54 -37.93 5.27
CA HIS A 537 -5.06 -36.76 4.52
C HIS A 537 -6.02 -36.37 3.38
N LEU A 538 -6.60 -37.35 2.68
CA LEU A 538 -7.61 -37.10 1.66
C LEU A 538 -8.89 -36.48 2.23
N SER A 539 -9.40 -36.98 3.37
CA SER A 539 -10.60 -36.40 4.00
C SER A 539 -10.36 -35.00 4.59
N ASN A 540 -9.13 -34.69 5.02
CA ASN A 540 -8.75 -33.33 5.40
C ASN A 540 -8.72 -32.36 4.20
N LEU A 541 -8.35 -32.84 3.01
CA LEU A 541 -8.44 -32.08 1.76
C LEU A 541 -9.90 -31.89 1.32
N GLU A 542 -10.76 -32.89 1.50
CA GLU A 542 -12.22 -32.76 1.27
C GLU A 542 -12.86 -31.75 2.22
N TYR A 543 -12.44 -31.72 3.49
CA TYR A 543 -12.84 -30.70 4.47
C TYR A 543 -12.41 -29.29 4.02
N ALA A 544 -11.18 -29.12 3.52
CA ALA A 544 -10.69 -27.84 3.03
C ALA A 544 -11.46 -27.33 1.78
N CYS A 545 -11.80 -28.24 0.85
CA CYS A 545 -12.62 -27.92 -0.32
C CYS A 545 -14.14 -27.83 -0.01
N GLY A 546 -14.60 -28.37 1.11
CA GLY A 546 -16.02 -28.60 1.41
C GLY A 546 -16.70 -29.50 0.39
N SER A 547 -15.98 -30.48 -0.18
CA SER A 547 -16.48 -31.32 -1.27
C SER A 547 -15.66 -32.59 -1.43
N ASN A 548 -16.30 -33.67 -1.89
CA ASN A 548 -15.59 -34.89 -2.25
C ASN A 548 -14.67 -34.64 -3.45
N LEU A 549 -13.47 -35.24 -3.46
CA LEU A 549 -12.44 -34.92 -4.45
C LEU A 549 -12.83 -35.31 -5.90
N SER A 550 -13.89 -36.10 -6.11
CA SER A 550 -14.47 -36.35 -7.44
C SER A 550 -15.16 -35.14 -8.07
N GLN A 551 -15.44 -34.07 -7.30
CA GLN A 551 -16.12 -32.85 -7.77
C GLN A 551 -15.19 -31.64 -7.82
N VAL A 552 -13.91 -31.80 -7.44
CA VAL A 552 -12.91 -30.72 -7.33
C VAL A 552 -11.96 -30.76 -8.52
N SER A 553 -11.69 -29.61 -9.14
CA SER A 553 -10.77 -29.48 -10.29
C SER A 553 -9.32 -29.84 -9.91
N ALA A 554 -8.75 -30.87 -10.53
CA ALA A 554 -7.33 -31.22 -10.35
C ALA A 554 -6.39 -30.08 -10.76
N ARG A 555 -6.79 -29.28 -11.76
CA ARG A 555 -6.00 -28.12 -12.20
C ARG A 555 -6.09 -26.92 -11.25
N SER A 556 -7.18 -26.76 -10.50
CA SER A 556 -7.59 -25.46 -9.92
C SER A 556 -8.04 -25.48 -8.45
N TRP A 557 -7.82 -26.58 -7.73
CA TRP A 557 -8.26 -26.72 -6.33
C TRP A 557 -7.66 -25.72 -5.34
N ASP A 558 -6.42 -25.30 -5.61
CA ASP A 558 -5.54 -24.38 -4.86
C ASP A 558 -5.36 -23.03 -5.59
N HIS A 559 -6.24 -22.69 -6.53
CA HIS A 559 -6.01 -21.60 -7.49
C HIS A 559 -5.78 -20.21 -6.86
N ASN A 560 -6.13 -20.04 -5.59
CA ASN A 560 -5.87 -18.83 -4.81
C ASN A 560 -4.38 -18.66 -4.49
N GLU A 561 -3.60 -19.74 -4.34
CA GLU A 561 -2.19 -19.70 -3.92
C GLU A 561 -1.23 -19.19 -5.02
N PHE A 562 -1.73 -19.03 -6.25
CA PHE A 562 -1.08 -18.18 -7.26
C PHE A 562 -0.91 -16.72 -6.77
N PHE A 563 -1.77 -16.26 -5.85
CA PHE A 563 -1.66 -14.97 -5.18
C PHE A 563 -1.16 -15.14 -3.74
N ALA A 564 -0.49 -14.12 -3.23
CA ALA A 564 0.00 -14.07 -1.85
C ALA A 564 -1.11 -14.27 -0.81
N GLN A 565 -1.02 -15.34 0.00
CA GLN A 565 -1.99 -15.67 1.04
C GLN A 565 -1.67 -15.00 2.39
N PHE A 566 -2.61 -15.05 3.34
CA PHE A 566 -2.39 -14.55 4.71
C PHE A 566 -1.40 -15.44 5.47
N ALA A 567 -0.43 -14.83 6.15
CA ALA A 567 0.69 -15.51 6.78
C ALA A 567 0.58 -15.58 8.31
N GLY A 568 1.47 -16.36 8.94
CA GLY A 568 1.60 -16.44 10.39
C GLY A 568 0.54 -17.31 11.07
N ASP A 569 0.24 -17.02 12.33
CA ASP A 569 -0.54 -17.92 13.19
C ASP A 569 -1.96 -18.18 12.67
N HIS A 570 -2.37 -19.45 12.64
CA HIS A 570 -3.77 -19.83 12.60
C HIS A 570 -4.31 -19.80 14.04
N THR A 571 -5.51 -19.23 14.24
CA THR A 571 -6.05 -19.02 15.59
C THR A 571 -7.53 -19.38 15.70
N LEU A 572 -7.93 -19.83 16.88
CA LEU A 572 -9.34 -19.94 17.27
C LEU A 572 -9.81 -18.59 17.83
N LEU A 573 -10.89 -18.05 17.26
CA LEU A 573 -11.59 -16.90 17.80
C LEU A 573 -12.55 -17.38 18.91
N THR A 574 -12.02 -17.45 20.14
CA THR A 574 -12.70 -18.06 21.31
C THR A 574 -14.00 -17.36 21.71
N VAL A 575 -14.15 -16.06 21.40
CA VAL A 575 -15.38 -15.27 21.61
C VAL A 575 -16.38 -15.34 20.44
N GLY A 576 -16.09 -16.16 19.42
CA GLY A 576 -16.90 -16.31 18.22
C GLY A 576 -16.81 -15.14 17.24
N TYR A 577 -17.15 -15.38 15.97
CA TYR A 577 -17.20 -14.35 14.93
C TYR A 577 -18.41 -13.41 15.10
N SER A 578 -19.48 -13.84 15.77
CA SER A 578 -20.66 -13.02 16.10
C SER A 578 -20.27 -11.70 16.73
N THR A 579 -19.35 -11.71 17.70
CA THR A 579 -18.85 -10.50 18.39
C THR A 579 -18.31 -9.43 17.42
N VAL A 580 -17.80 -9.81 16.25
CA VAL A 580 -17.36 -8.88 15.19
C VAL A 580 -18.52 -8.52 14.24
N ILE A 581 -19.36 -9.48 13.88
CA ILE A 581 -20.58 -9.29 13.07
C ILE A 581 -21.55 -8.29 13.73
N ASP A 582 -21.84 -8.49 15.01
CA ASP A 582 -22.73 -7.66 15.82
C ASP A 582 -22.21 -6.21 15.87
N LYS A 583 -20.88 -6.03 16.00
CA LYS A 583 -20.23 -4.71 16.01
C LYS A 583 -20.18 -4.04 14.64
N LEU A 584 -20.04 -4.79 13.54
CA LEU A 584 -20.17 -4.25 12.18
C LEU A 584 -21.60 -3.74 11.92
N ALA A 585 -22.61 -4.47 12.40
CA ALA A 585 -24.03 -4.15 12.25
C ALA A 585 -24.52 -2.97 13.11
N GLU A 586 -23.76 -2.57 14.14
CA GLU A 586 -24.17 -1.55 15.11
C GLU A 586 -24.48 -0.19 14.45
N GLY A 587 -25.73 0.27 14.62
CA GLY A 587 -26.22 1.55 14.09
C GLY A 587 -26.60 1.56 12.61
N LEU A 588 -26.61 0.41 11.91
CA LEU A 588 -27.00 0.32 10.51
C LEU A 588 -28.51 0.06 10.33
N ASP A 589 -29.10 0.56 9.24
CA ASP A 589 -30.48 0.22 8.87
C ASP A 589 -30.53 -1.18 8.23
N ILE A 590 -30.92 -2.18 9.02
CA ILE A 590 -30.99 -3.59 8.65
C ILE A 590 -32.43 -4.09 8.78
N ARG A 591 -32.99 -4.64 7.70
CA ARG A 591 -34.34 -5.19 7.62
C ARG A 591 -34.27 -6.72 7.54
N LEU A 592 -34.57 -7.36 8.66
CA LEU A 592 -34.64 -8.81 8.83
C LEU A 592 -35.99 -9.35 8.34
N ASN A 593 -36.02 -10.59 7.85
CA ASN A 593 -37.18 -11.24 7.21
C ASN A 593 -37.66 -10.54 5.92
N PHE A 594 -36.76 -9.88 5.18
CA PHE A 594 -37.01 -9.29 3.86
C PHE A 594 -36.24 -10.06 2.75
N PRO A 595 -36.65 -11.30 2.42
CA PRO A 595 -36.07 -12.04 1.30
C PRO A 595 -36.41 -11.36 -0.03
N VAL A 596 -35.39 -10.88 -0.74
CA VAL A 596 -35.53 -10.32 -2.09
C VAL A 596 -35.87 -11.44 -3.08
N GLN A 597 -36.88 -11.20 -3.93
CA GLN A 597 -37.24 -12.08 -5.04
C GLN A 597 -36.83 -11.53 -6.40
N SER A 598 -36.83 -10.21 -6.60
CA SER A 598 -36.40 -9.62 -7.87
C SER A 598 -35.63 -8.31 -7.73
N ILE A 599 -34.79 -8.04 -8.72
CA ILE A 599 -33.97 -6.83 -8.86
C ILE A 599 -34.11 -6.36 -10.32
N ASP A 600 -34.73 -5.19 -10.51
CA ASP A 600 -34.82 -4.51 -11.80
C ASP A 600 -33.84 -3.34 -11.85
N TYR A 601 -32.91 -3.37 -12.80
CA TYR A 601 -31.94 -2.32 -13.07
C TYR A 601 -32.01 -1.84 -14.54
N SER A 602 -33.19 -1.94 -15.16
CA SER A 602 -33.45 -1.42 -16.51
C SER A 602 -33.75 0.09 -16.53
N GLY A 603 -34.20 0.68 -15.41
CA GLY A 603 -34.51 2.11 -15.26
C GLY A 603 -33.37 2.95 -14.68
N GLU A 604 -33.65 4.20 -14.35
CA GLU A 604 -32.68 5.15 -13.79
C GLU A 604 -32.27 4.80 -12.34
N GLU A 605 -33.24 4.39 -11.52
CA GLU A 605 -33.00 3.75 -10.22
C GLU A 605 -33.25 2.23 -10.32
N VAL A 606 -32.53 1.48 -9.48
CA VAL A 606 -32.74 0.05 -9.28
C VAL A 606 -33.95 -0.15 -8.38
N GLN A 607 -34.88 -1.00 -8.78
CA GLN A 607 -36.00 -1.47 -7.97
C GLN A 607 -35.66 -2.85 -7.39
N VAL A 608 -35.94 -3.05 -6.11
CA VAL A 608 -35.69 -4.31 -5.39
C VAL A 608 -37.00 -4.74 -4.72
N THR A 609 -37.52 -5.90 -5.09
CA THR A 609 -38.82 -6.40 -4.60
C THR A 609 -38.62 -7.60 -3.70
N THR A 610 -39.23 -7.56 -2.51
CA THR A 610 -39.19 -8.63 -1.51
C THR A 610 -40.42 -9.55 -1.60
N ALA A 611 -40.35 -10.73 -0.98
CA ALA A 611 -41.35 -11.80 -1.13
C ALA A 611 -42.77 -11.47 -0.64
N ASP A 612 -42.90 -10.41 0.16
CA ASP A 612 -44.15 -9.80 0.61
C ASP A 612 -44.79 -8.85 -0.42
N GLY A 613 -44.07 -8.54 -1.51
CA GLY A 613 -44.45 -7.56 -2.52
C GLY A 613 -43.94 -6.14 -2.23
N THR A 614 -43.20 -5.90 -1.15
CA THR A 614 -42.65 -4.56 -0.87
C THR A 614 -41.56 -4.21 -1.88
N VAL A 615 -41.68 -3.04 -2.50
CA VAL A 615 -40.73 -2.51 -3.49
C VAL A 615 -39.88 -1.40 -2.87
N TRP A 616 -38.57 -1.50 -3.04
CA TRP A 616 -37.58 -0.52 -2.56
C TRP A 616 -36.83 0.07 -3.78
N THR A 617 -36.56 1.39 -3.80
CA THR A 617 -35.75 2.02 -4.86
C THR A 617 -34.41 2.52 -4.35
N THR A 618 -33.40 2.52 -5.23
CA THR A 618 -32.03 2.90 -4.90
C THR A 618 -31.21 3.22 -6.15
N GLN A 619 -30.22 4.11 -6.05
CA GLN A 619 -29.29 4.35 -7.15
C GLN A 619 -28.39 3.15 -7.45
N LYS A 620 -28.08 2.31 -6.44
CA LYS A 620 -27.18 1.15 -6.56
C LYS A 620 -27.65 -0.02 -5.69
N VAL A 621 -27.35 -1.25 -6.12
CA VAL A 621 -27.59 -2.48 -5.36
C VAL A 621 -26.31 -3.31 -5.26
N LEU A 622 -26.09 -3.97 -4.12
CA LEU A 622 -25.00 -4.91 -3.87
C LEU A 622 -25.57 -6.25 -3.41
N VAL A 623 -25.36 -7.30 -4.20
CA VAL A 623 -25.83 -8.66 -3.89
C VAL A 623 -24.71 -9.44 -3.19
N THR A 624 -24.93 -9.89 -1.96
CA THR A 624 -23.95 -10.67 -1.17
C THR A 624 -24.44 -12.07 -0.77
N VAL A 625 -25.52 -12.54 -1.41
CA VAL A 625 -26.12 -13.86 -1.14
C VAL A 625 -25.16 -15.02 -1.44
N PRO A 626 -25.29 -16.18 -0.77
CA PRO A 626 -24.45 -17.35 -1.03
C PRO A 626 -24.54 -17.84 -2.50
N LEU A 627 -23.43 -18.37 -3.02
CA LEU A 627 -23.31 -18.92 -4.38
C LEU A 627 -24.46 -19.87 -4.75
N ALA A 628 -24.84 -20.76 -3.84
CA ALA A 628 -25.93 -21.72 -4.03
C ALA A 628 -27.31 -21.08 -4.30
N LEU A 629 -27.55 -19.82 -3.87
CA LEU A 629 -28.79 -19.09 -4.20
C LEU A 629 -28.73 -18.46 -5.59
N LEU A 630 -27.55 -18.06 -6.06
CA LEU A 630 -27.33 -17.61 -7.43
C LEU A 630 -27.48 -18.79 -8.42
N GLN A 631 -26.89 -19.94 -8.11
CA GLN A 631 -27.01 -21.17 -8.91
C GLN A 631 -28.46 -21.68 -9.00
N LYS A 632 -29.24 -21.52 -7.92
CA LYS A 632 -30.68 -21.84 -7.90
C LYS A 632 -31.56 -20.77 -8.55
N ASN A 633 -30.99 -19.67 -9.07
CA ASN A 633 -31.71 -18.51 -9.61
C ASN A 633 -32.79 -17.97 -8.65
N ALA A 634 -32.50 -17.96 -7.34
CA ALA A 634 -33.47 -17.59 -6.29
C ALA A 634 -33.82 -16.09 -6.27
N ILE A 635 -33.15 -15.27 -7.10
CA ILE A 635 -33.47 -13.87 -7.35
C ILE A 635 -33.58 -13.69 -8.87
N GLN A 636 -34.69 -13.13 -9.33
CA GLN A 636 -34.88 -12.72 -10.72
C GLN A 636 -34.16 -11.39 -10.98
N PHE A 637 -33.36 -11.34 -12.05
CA PHE A 637 -32.68 -10.12 -12.49
C PHE A 637 -33.31 -9.61 -13.79
N ASN A 638 -33.64 -8.32 -13.86
CA ASN A 638 -34.04 -7.65 -15.10
C ASN A 638 -33.14 -6.43 -15.38
N PRO A 639 -32.43 -6.36 -16.52
CA PRO A 639 -32.19 -7.43 -17.48
C PRO A 639 -31.53 -8.66 -16.83
N PRO A 640 -31.58 -9.85 -17.46
CA PRO A 640 -30.92 -11.05 -16.94
C PRO A 640 -29.40 -10.90 -16.77
N LEU A 641 -28.82 -11.67 -15.85
CA LEU A 641 -27.37 -11.81 -15.74
C LEU A 641 -26.81 -12.42 -17.04
N SER A 642 -25.71 -11.85 -17.57
CA SER A 642 -25.12 -12.30 -18.82
C SER A 642 -24.62 -13.75 -18.75
N GLU A 643 -24.62 -14.46 -19.89
CA GLU A 643 -24.15 -15.86 -19.96
C GLU A 643 -22.76 -16.05 -19.34
N LYS A 644 -21.86 -15.07 -19.50
CA LYS A 644 -20.51 -15.12 -18.91
C LYS A 644 -20.55 -15.17 -17.38
N LYS A 645 -21.50 -14.47 -16.74
CA LYS A 645 -21.74 -14.57 -15.29
C LYS A 645 -22.37 -15.91 -14.93
N ILE A 646 -23.39 -16.37 -15.65
CA ILE A 646 -24.06 -17.67 -15.38
C ILE A 646 -23.07 -18.83 -15.50
N LYS A 647 -22.24 -18.86 -16.55
CA LYS A 647 -21.19 -19.87 -16.75
C LYS A 647 -20.16 -19.85 -15.61
N ALA A 648 -19.75 -18.67 -15.12
CA ALA A 648 -18.83 -18.54 -13.99
C ALA A 648 -19.46 -18.88 -12.61
N ILE A 649 -20.75 -18.62 -12.43
CA ILE A 649 -21.52 -19.02 -11.24
C ILE A 649 -21.66 -20.54 -11.17
N ASN A 650 -21.89 -21.19 -12.31
CA ASN A 650 -22.08 -22.64 -12.38
C ASN A 650 -20.77 -23.44 -12.49
N SER A 651 -19.62 -22.79 -12.72
CA SER A 651 -18.29 -23.43 -12.73
C SER A 651 -17.61 -23.47 -11.35
N LEU A 652 -18.31 -23.09 -10.28
CA LEU A 652 -17.79 -23.07 -8.91
C LEU A 652 -18.63 -23.98 -8.01
N GLY A 653 -17.96 -24.81 -7.21
CA GLY A 653 -18.63 -25.71 -6.26
C GLY A 653 -19.28 -24.95 -5.10
N ALA A 654 -20.54 -25.27 -4.78
CA ALA A 654 -21.19 -24.82 -3.56
C ALA A 654 -20.81 -25.72 -2.37
N GLY A 655 -19.54 -25.63 -1.94
CA GLY A 655 -18.98 -26.49 -0.91
C GLY A 655 -19.71 -26.43 0.44
N VAL A 656 -19.78 -27.58 1.11
CA VAL A 656 -20.51 -27.83 2.36
C VAL A 656 -19.68 -28.68 3.32
N ILE A 657 -19.75 -28.32 4.59
CA ILE A 657 -19.35 -29.14 5.74
C ILE A 657 -20.40 -28.94 6.83
N GLU A 658 -20.61 -29.93 7.68
CA GLU A 658 -21.47 -29.82 8.86
C GLU A 658 -20.63 -29.96 10.14
N LYS A 659 -21.15 -29.43 11.25
CA LYS A 659 -20.49 -29.46 12.56
C LYS A 659 -21.37 -30.13 13.60
N VAL A 660 -20.73 -30.88 14.50
CA VAL A 660 -21.31 -31.40 15.74
C VAL A 660 -20.69 -30.64 16.91
N SER A 661 -21.51 -30.23 17.88
CA SER A 661 -21.16 -29.39 19.02
C SER A 661 -22.01 -29.75 20.24
#